data_AF-A0A8H5IKJ4-F1
#
_entry.id   AF-A0A8H5IKJ4-F1
#
_cell.length_a   1.000
_cell.length_b   1.000
_cell.length_c   1.000
_cell.angle_alpha   90.00
_cell.angle_beta   90.00
_cell.angle_gamma   90.00
#
_symmetry.space_group_name_H-M   'P 1'
#
loop_
_entity.id
_entity.type
_entity.pdbx_description
1 polymer ?
#
loop_
_entity_poly.entity_id
_entity_poly.type
_entity_poly.pdbx_seq_one_letter_code
_entity_poly.pdbx_strand_id
1 'polypeptide(L)'
;MHAALLLILATLYGVVRTSLINLGATVTINGVYYFVHPEPVAVLPLSSGLRPHGHADFVPVTIFEATDNRFDESTLNHTVNAWLAEDDVFNKGFLQAIYVKKDSNDVPGLSNYQYQGNTSSLAWQEIDYSFNAPNGPYILNPSTGSLHTPYRLYLDTQGAFTQGIIPLSSGSFAPLPAALPGSSSITISVPSRIYYTPSEEYPLAGVRIGVKDIHDVHGLKTGAGSRAYYDLYPEANGTAPAVQHLVDAGAILVGKMKTTQFAAPENARDAIDYQAPFNPRGDGYQEVGSSSSGAGAGMASYHWLDLALGSDTGGSIRIPAEDNGIFGNRPTHGLVDLSRVIPLGSEFDTAGFLARDAEIWKTACRVMYSNLTTGYTRYPKRVLTYDLPSAKDADLSDSDRIVVRFVDRLVKFLSADLSTSNFTEEWSHSHPAGTPSDLQEFIGSAWAVISAKQQTRLVRDPFFKDHAAAFDGRVPFVNPSTNGSWSWSDTLPELLDEAVANKTIFKSWWNQVMLPKNAEACSESLILYAFKDATAEYRSDYGSAMGSGGLTGVLLGLNTGFISPMVGNPDFSIPIGQVKYDSSITRHAEYLPVSVRIMAAEGCDGRPRRGQPLGYRANGLAGMAASPEVMDTGNFAGIMDQFLDDLGTPLPSFDMGFSTEQNNAQRQEDLPSDLFDGAAMQQDQNGMYPGTAEKLMDATPTSQNPENITTPGTSSQKCSCIELVNQHFSDIESSLETFQTLKVLKQSLASARAILECTVCFQSIKSPRTSRNVYLLGSLLSSIGSSYGDFFYVQKQRTESSVSGTPIRLVVGQQPDARDVVELSLEGPSYIAFLQASLKGELDCLVKLGEGLATRQNQLHTEGHENCETGTSCSNTESLPTTKHPTEVCPKEVDMTTACACFRTVDQVKAAIAEAQRIIAA
;
A
#
# COMPACT_ATOMS: atom_id res chain seq x y z
N MET A 1 29.24 45.80 -44.37
CA MET A 1 27.96 45.07 -44.25
C MET A 1 28.11 43.58 -43.94
N HIS A 2 29.17 42.87 -44.35
CA HIS A 2 29.33 41.44 -44.07
C HIS A 2 29.80 41.08 -42.65
N ALA A 3 30.46 41.98 -41.92
CA ALA A 3 30.88 41.74 -40.53
C ALA A 3 29.75 41.97 -39.49
N ALA A 4 28.75 42.79 -39.82
CA ALA A 4 27.61 43.08 -38.94
C ALA A 4 26.56 41.95 -38.94
N LEU A 5 26.48 41.17 -40.02
CA LEU A 5 25.54 40.05 -40.14
C LEU A 5 25.98 38.82 -39.30
N LEU A 6 27.29 38.63 -39.11
CA LEU A 6 27.86 37.53 -38.33
C LEU A 6 27.70 37.72 -36.81
N LEU A 7 27.70 38.96 -36.30
CA LEU A 7 27.43 39.22 -34.88
C LEU A 7 25.95 39.03 -34.51
N ILE A 8 25.02 39.24 -35.45
CA ILE A 8 23.57 39.05 -35.22
C ILE A 8 23.19 37.55 -35.28
N LEU A 9 23.92 36.74 -36.06
CA LEU A 9 23.76 35.28 -36.07
C LEU A 9 24.31 34.61 -34.79
N ALA A 10 25.34 35.19 -34.15
CA ALA A 10 25.86 34.69 -32.87
C ALA A 10 24.93 34.95 -31.68
N THR A 11 24.02 35.94 -31.77
CA THR A 11 22.99 36.20 -30.73
C THR A 11 21.73 35.33 -30.86
N LEU A 12 21.58 34.59 -31.96
CA LEU A 12 20.45 33.67 -32.20
C LEU A 12 20.75 32.21 -31.84
N TYR A 13 22.02 31.87 -31.59
CA TYR A 13 22.35 30.64 -30.88
C TYR A 13 22.19 30.88 -29.39
N GLY A 14 21.00 30.60 -28.87
CA GLY A 14 20.80 30.46 -27.44
C GLY A 14 21.88 29.53 -26.91
N VAL A 15 22.79 30.06 -26.07
CA VAL A 15 23.77 29.24 -25.39
C VAL A 15 22.97 28.31 -24.50
N VAL A 16 22.82 27.05 -24.92
CA VAL A 16 22.21 26.01 -24.10
C VAL A 16 23.10 25.87 -22.88
N ARG A 17 22.65 26.41 -21.75
CA ARG A 17 23.31 26.21 -20.46
C ARG A 17 22.86 24.86 -19.94
N THR A 18 23.76 23.88 -19.97
CA THR A 18 23.58 22.65 -19.21
C THR A 18 23.95 22.92 -17.76
N SER A 19 23.02 22.70 -16.84
CA SER A 19 23.29 22.72 -15.39
C SER A 19 23.30 21.29 -14.88
N LEU A 20 24.39 20.89 -14.23
CA LEU A 20 24.43 19.65 -13.47
C LEU A 20 23.58 19.84 -12.21
N ILE A 21 22.61 18.96 -11.97
CA ILE A 21 21.82 18.92 -10.74
C ILE A 21 22.28 17.70 -9.94
N ASN A 22 22.77 17.92 -8.72
CA ASN A 22 23.11 16.83 -7.82
C ASN A 22 21.83 16.35 -7.13
N LEU A 23 21.35 15.16 -7.51
CA LEU A 23 20.16 14.53 -6.94
C LEU A 23 20.48 13.50 -5.85
N GLY A 24 21.74 13.43 -5.39
CA GLY A 24 22.19 12.42 -4.44
C GLY A 24 22.62 11.13 -5.13
N ALA A 25 22.77 10.07 -4.34
CA ALA A 25 23.18 8.75 -4.82
C ALA A 25 22.46 7.64 -4.06
N THR A 26 22.36 6.46 -4.64
CA THR A 26 21.88 5.26 -3.94
C THR A 26 23.06 4.32 -3.70
N VAL A 27 23.21 3.84 -2.48
CA VAL A 27 24.25 2.88 -2.08
C VAL A 27 23.65 1.66 -1.40
N THR A 28 24.37 0.55 -1.39
CA THR A 28 23.99 -0.66 -0.66
C THR A 28 24.95 -0.91 0.49
N ILE A 29 24.42 -1.09 1.69
CA ILE A 29 25.20 -1.41 2.90
C ILE A 29 24.61 -2.69 3.49
N ASN A 30 25.37 -3.79 3.47
CA ASN A 30 24.92 -5.13 3.85
C ASN A 30 23.62 -5.57 3.14
N GLY A 31 23.51 -5.29 1.84
CA GLY A 31 22.33 -5.66 1.04
C GLY A 31 21.10 -4.77 1.24
N VAL A 32 21.14 -3.80 2.15
CA VAL A 32 20.08 -2.80 2.35
C VAL A 32 20.41 -1.55 1.54
N TYR A 33 19.41 -1.00 0.86
CA TYR A 33 19.56 0.20 0.03
C TYR A 33 19.34 1.47 0.84
N TYR A 34 20.23 2.43 0.62
CA TYR A 34 20.19 3.75 1.24
C TYR A 34 20.32 4.83 0.18
N PHE A 35 19.51 5.88 0.30
CA PHE A 35 19.71 7.13 -0.41
C PHE A 35 20.65 8.02 0.40
N VAL A 36 21.69 8.52 -0.28
CA VAL A 36 22.66 9.49 0.21
C VAL A 36 22.14 10.87 -0.17
N HIS A 37 21.71 11.62 0.84
CA HIS A 37 21.20 12.97 0.65
C HIS A 37 22.24 13.87 -0.04
N PRO A 38 21.89 14.67 -1.07
CA PRO A 38 22.87 15.48 -1.81
C PRO A 38 23.54 16.56 -0.95
N GLU A 39 22.83 17.10 0.03
CA GLU A 39 23.36 18.11 0.95
C GLU A 39 24.04 17.41 2.14
N PRO A 40 25.32 17.72 2.43
CA PRO A 40 26.01 17.16 3.58
C PRO A 40 25.53 17.80 4.88
N VAL A 41 25.47 17.01 5.95
CA VAL A 41 25.14 17.49 7.30
C VAL A 41 26.34 18.09 8.02
N ALA A 42 27.54 17.62 7.69
CA ALA A 42 28.80 18.12 8.27
C ALA A 42 29.98 17.79 7.34
N VAL A 43 31.17 18.32 7.64
CA VAL A 43 32.42 18.00 6.92
C VAL A 43 33.49 17.64 7.94
N LEU A 44 33.99 16.41 7.88
CA LEU A 44 35.06 15.95 8.77
C LEU A 44 36.42 16.56 8.37
N PRO A 45 37.24 17.00 9.35
CA PRO A 45 38.59 17.49 9.08
C PRO A 45 39.51 16.32 8.71
N LEU A 46 39.68 16.05 7.42
CA LEU A 46 40.55 14.97 6.93
C LEU A 46 42.02 15.29 7.24
N SER A 47 42.62 14.55 8.19
CA SER A 47 44.08 14.54 8.37
C SER A 47 44.74 13.62 7.32
N SER A 48 45.96 13.96 6.90
CA SER A 48 46.66 13.38 5.75
C SER A 48 46.95 11.87 5.79
N GLY A 49 46.57 11.15 6.86
CA GLY A 49 46.77 9.71 7.03
C GLY A 49 45.57 8.83 6.65
N LEU A 50 44.43 9.40 6.27
CA LEU A 50 43.14 8.71 6.22
C LEU A 50 42.46 8.76 4.85
N ARG A 51 43.23 8.51 3.79
CA ARG A 51 42.61 8.05 2.55
C ARG A 51 42.37 6.55 2.72
N PRO A 52 41.12 6.06 2.72
CA PRO A 52 40.86 4.63 2.64
C PRO A 52 41.70 4.07 1.49
N HIS A 53 42.39 2.97 1.70
CA HIS A 53 43.11 2.28 0.62
C HIS A 53 42.07 1.69 -0.35
N GLY A 54 41.73 2.44 -1.40
CA GLY A 54 40.83 1.99 -2.47
C GLY A 54 39.93 3.08 -3.04
N HIS A 55 39.45 2.87 -4.27
CA HIS A 55 38.54 3.72 -5.03
C HIS A 55 37.08 3.65 -4.53
N ALA A 56 36.83 3.75 -3.21
CA ALA A 56 35.46 3.77 -2.69
C ALA A 56 34.91 5.21 -2.67
N ASP A 57 33.81 5.45 -3.39
CA ASP A 57 33.16 6.78 -3.48
C ASP A 57 32.43 7.17 -2.19
N PHE A 58 31.98 6.19 -1.40
CA PHE A 58 31.30 6.39 -0.11
C PHE A 58 31.70 5.33 0.92
N VAL A 59 31.83 5.74 2.18
CA VAL A 59 32.19 4.87 3.32
C VAL A 59 31.11 5.01 4.40
N PRO A 60 30.43 3.92 4.81
CA PRO A 60 29.55 3.94 5.98
C PRO A 60 30.34 4.20 7.26
N VAL A 61 29.88 5.15 8.07
CA VAL A 61 30.53 5.51 9.34
C VAL A 61 29.50 5.65 10.44
N THR A 62 29.94 5.59 11.70
CA THR A 62 29.08 5.86 12.86
C THR A 62 29.75 6.89 13.76
N ILE A 63 28.98 7.88 14.21
CA ILE A 63 29.42 8.85 15.21
C ILE A 63 28.82 8.47 16.57
N PHE A 64 29.68 8.39 17.58
CA PHE A 64 29.31 8.25 18.98
C PHE A 64 29.77 9.47 19.77
N GLU A 65 29.14 9.69 20.91
CA GLU A 65 29.51 10.71 21.86
C GLU A 65 29.93 10.04 23.16
N ALA A 66 31.12 10.39 23.64
CA ALA A 66 31.56 9.96 24.96
C ALA A 66 30.89 10.84 26.02
N THR A 67 29.83 10.35 26.65
CA THR A 67 29.26 10.99 27.84
C THR A 67 29.80 10.30 29.09
N ASP A 68 30.31 11.08 30.05
CA ASP A 68 30.67 10.66 31.43
C ASP A 68 31.99 9.90 31.68
N ASN A 69 33.12 10.31 31.06
CA ASN A 69 34.48 9.80 31.38
C ASN A 69 34.67 8.26 31.27
N ARG A 70 33.73 7.50 30.70
CA ARG A 70 33.76 6.02 30.60
C ARG A 70 33.14 5.50 29.30
N PHE A 71 33.58 6.03 28.16
CA PHE A 71 33.30 5.41 26.86
C PHE A 71 34.35 4.32 26.59
N ASP A 72 34.00 3.07 26.89
CA ASP A 72 34.84 1.88 26.71
C ASP A 72 34.16 0.83 25.79
N GLU A 73 34.82 -0.30 25.58
CA GLU A 73 34.30 -1.38 24.71
C GLU A 73 32.94 -1.91 25.15
N SER A 74 32.68 -1.93 26.46
CA SER A 74 31.42 -2.43 27.02
C SER A 74 30.29 -1.45 26.71
N THR A 75 30.50 -0.16 26.95
CA THR A 75 29.53 0.89 26.61
C THR A 75 29.24 0.90 25.11
N LEU A 76 30.28 0.86 24.27
CA LEU A 76 30.12 0.82 22.81
C LEU A 76 29.30 -0.40 22.36
N ASN A 77 29.64 -1.61 22.82
CA ASN A 77 28.90 -2.82 22.48
C ASN A 77 27.44 -2.74 22.94
N HIS A 78 27.19 -2.21 24.13
CA HIS A 78 25.85 -2.04 24.66
C HIS A 78 25.04 -1.07 23.78
N THR A 79 25.58 0.10 23.44
CA THR A 79 24.93 1.08 22.56
C THR A 79 24.66 0.50 21.17
N VAL A 80 25.63 -0.18 20.56
CA VAL A 80 25.46 -0.82 19.25
C VAL A 80 24.33 -1.86 19.29
N ASN A 81 24.30 -2.70 20.32
CA ASN A 81 23.26 -3.72 20.46
C ASN A 81 21.87 -3.09 20.67
N ALA A 82 21.77 -2.00 21.43
CA ALA A 82 20.53 -1.26 21.59
C ALA A 82 20.06 -0.64 20.26
N TRP A 83 20.96 0.01 19.52
CA TRP A 83 20.64 0.60 18.22
C TRP A 83 20.24 -0.43 17.17
N LEU A 84 20.89 -1.60 17.13
CA LEU A 84 20.50 -2.70 16.23
C LEU A 84 19.10 -3.27 16.56
N ALA A 85 18.64 -3.13 17.80
CA ALA A 85 17.33 -3.63 18.22
C ALA A 85 16.21 -2.60 17.96
N GLU A 86 16.51 -1.30 18.05
CA GLU A 86 15.50 -0.23 18.02
C GLU A 86 15.45 0.56 16.72
N ASP A 87 16.54 0.59 15.94
CA ASP A 87 16.61 1.36 14.70
C ASP A 87 16.65 0.47 13.46
N ASP A 88 15.74 0.72 12.53
CA ASP A 88 15.60 -0.02 11.29
C ASP A 88 16.53 0.53 10.17
N VAL A 89 17.27 1.62 10.41
CA VAL A 89 18.22 2.18 9.44
C VAL A 89 19.65 1.73 9.76
N PHE A 90 20.03 1.72 11.04
CA PHE A 90 21.34 1.28 11.52
C PHE A 90 21.51 -0.22 11.36
N ASN A 91 22.66 -0.62 10.81
CA ASN A 91 23.07 -2.02 10.76
C ASN A 91 24.59 -2.11 10.91
N LYS A 92 25.12 -3.33 11.13
CA LYS A 92 26.54 -3.57 11.40
C LYS A 92 27.49 -3.02 10.31
N GLY A 93 27.00 -2.82 9.08
CA GLY A 93 27.76 -2.24 7.98
C GLY A 93 28.14 -0.77 8.20
N PHE A 94 27.43 -0.03 9.05
CA PHE A 94 27.80 1.34 9.45
C PHE A 94 28.98 1.39 10.42
N LEU A 95 29.40 0.25 10.96
CA LEU A 95 30.56 0.14 11.85
C LEU A 95 31.88 0.03 11.08
N GLN A 96 31.91 0.27 9.76
CA GLN A 96 33.13 0.27 8.94
C GLN A 96 34.14 1.36 9.32
N ALA A 97 33.67 2.47 9.90
CA ALA A 97 34.52 3.46 10.55
C ALA A 97 33.75 4.11 11.70
N ILE A 98 34.44 4.31 12.82
CA ILE A 98 33.85 4.81 14.07
C ILE A 98 34.53 6.11 14.44
N TYR A 99 33.73 7.15 14.67
CA TYR A 99 34.20 8.44 15.19
C TYR A 99 33.59 8.66 16.57
N VAL A 100 34.43 9.06 17.53
CA VAL A 100 34.02 9.34 18.90
C VAL A 100 34.25 10.80 19.20
N LYS A 101 33.18 11.54 19.47
CA LYS A 101 33.20 12.91 19.99
C LYS A 101 33.69 12.89 21.43
N LYS A 102 34.72 13.69 21.75
CA LYS A 102 35.28 13.80 23.10
C LYS A 102 35.44 15.25 23.56
N ASP A 103 35.16 15.53 24.83
CA ASP A 103 35.63 16.76 25.48
C ASP A 103 37.13 16.62 25.82
N SER A 104 37.81 17.74 25.96
CA SER A 104 39.18 17.89 26.43
C SER A 104 39.53 17.13 27.71
N ASN A 105 38.53 16.82 28.55
CA ASN A 105 38.68 16.08 29.81
C ASN A 105 38.40 14.58 29.69
N ASP A 106 37.77 14.12 28.61
CA ASP A 106 37.42 12.71 28.41
C ASP A 106 38.56 11.95 27.72
N VAL A 107 38.84 10.74 28.19
CA VAL A 107 39.76 9.80 27.55
C VAL A 107 38.99 8.50 27.26
N PRO A 108 38.54 8.27 26.02
CA PRO A 108 37.88 7.02 25.65
C PRO A 108 38.78 5.81 25.94
N GLY A 109 38.26 4.81 26.64
CA GLY A 109 38.96 3.59 27.04
C GLY A 109 39.10 2.55 25.92
N LEU A 110 39.12 2.97 24.65
CA LEU A 110 39.05 2.10 23.48
C LEU A 110 40.42 1.61 22.97
N SER A 111 41.34 1.30 23.89
CA SER A 111 42.65 0.78 23.53
C SER A 111 42.54 -0.70 23.14
N ASN A 112 42.30 -0.97 21.84
CA ASN A 112 42.29 -2.28 21.15
C ASN A 112 40.93 -2.93 20.80
N TYR A 113 39.85 -2.17 20.68
CA TYR A 113 38.55 -2.72 20.27
C TYR A 113 38.60 -3.34 18.86
N GLN A 114 38.20 -4.61 18.75
CA GLN A 114 38.00 -5.33 17.48
C GLN A 114 36.56 -5.82 17.41
N TYR A 115 35.73 -5.18 16.58
CA TYR A 115 34.43 -5.76 16.24
C TYR A 115 34.64 -6.99 15.36
N GLN A 116 34.10 -8.15 15.77
CA GLN A 116 34.18 -9.40 15.01
C GLN A 116 33.30 -9.33 13.75
N GLY A 117 33.82 -8.72 12.69
CA GLY A 117 33.20 -8.63 11.36
C GLY A 117 34.26 -8.68 10.28
N ASN A 118 34.65 -9.90 9.89
CA ASN A 118 35.43 -10.38 8.74
C ASN A 118 36.38 -9.50 7.88
N THR A 119 36.83 -8.31 8.28
CA THR A 119 37.93 -7.58 7.63
C THR A 119 38.65 -6.67 8.63
N SER A 120 39.95 -6.92 8.86
CA SER A 120 41.01 -6.01 9.35
C SER A 120 40.61 -4.85 10.31
N SER A 121 41.03 -4.96 11.58
CA SER A 121 41.14 -3.91 12.61
C SER A 121 40.47 -2.56 12.29
N LEU A 122 39.27 -2.34 12.83
CA LEU A 122 38.59 -1.04 12.76
C LEU A 122 39.34 0.02 13.56
N ALA A 123 39.92 0.99 12.85
CA ALA A 123 40.51 2.18 13.47
C ALA A 123 39.39 3.16 13.82
N TRP A 124 38.97 3.19 15.09
CA TRP A 124 38.16 4.29 15.60
C TRP A 124 39.01 5.57 15.66
N GLN A 125 38.36 6.73 15.59
CA GLN A 125 39.03 8.03 15.62
C GLN A 125 38.35 9.01 16.57
N GLU A 126 39.17 9.89 17.15
CA GLU A 126 38.69 11.00 17.97
C GLU A 126 38.31 12.20 17.10
N ILE A 127 37.16 12.79 17.38
CA ILE A 127 36.75 14.09 16.85
C ILE A 127 36.38 15.02 18.02
N ASP A 128 36.50 16.32 17.78
CA ASP A 128 36.19 17.34 18.78
C ASP A 128 34.71 17.27 19.20
N TYR A 129 34.42 17.42 20.50
CA TYR A 129 33.05 17.42 21.02
C TYR A 129 32.15 18.46 20.33
N SER A 130 32.71 19.61 19.94
CA SER A 130 31.98 20.68 19.25
C SER A 130 31.62 20.36 17.79
N PHE A 131 32.03 19.19 17.27
CA PHE A 131 31.67 18.76 15.94
C PHE A 131 30.14 18.63 15.81
N ASN A 132 29.57 19.44 14.91
CA ASN A 132 28.14 19.60 14.77
C ASN A 132 27.51 18.44 13.95
N ALA A 133 27.46 17.26 14.57
CA ALA A 133 26.68 16.12 14.09
C ALA A 133 26.15 15.29 15.29
N PRO A 134 24.87 14.89 15.27
CA PRO A 134 24.31 14.03 16.31
C PRO A 134 24.92 12.63 16.27
N ASN A 135 24.69 11.84 17.32
CA ASN A 135 25.04 10.42 17.32
C ASN A 135 24.26 9.67 16.24
N GLY A 136 24.89 8.66 15.64
CA GLY A 136 24.21 7.76 14.71
C GLY A 136 25.02 7.38 13.46
N PRO A 137 24.38 6.65 12.53
CA PRO A 137 25.00 6.24 11.27
C PRO A 137 25.18 7.42 10.32
N TYR A 138 26.17 7.37 9.43
CA TYR A 138 26.37 8.35 8.37
C TYR A 138 27.05 7.71 7.16
N ILE A 139 27.05 8.43 6.04
CA ILE A 139 27.78 8.05 4.84
C ILE A 139 28.81 9.15 4.55
N LEU A 140 30.09 8.81 4.63
CA LEU A 140 31.22 9.70 4.40
C LEU A 140 31.67 9.63 2.94
N ASN A 141 31.83 10.78 2.30
CA ASN A 141 32.58 10.90 1.06
C ASN A 141 34.07 11.15 1.39
N PRO A 142 34.97 10.17 1.20
CA PRO A 142 36.37 10.30 1.62
C PRO A 142 37.17 11.31 0.79
N SER A 143 36.69 11.68 -0.40
CA SER A 143 37.36 12.67 -1.26
C SER A 143 37.14 14.11 -0.79
N THR A 144 36.00 14.36 -0.13
CA THR A 144 35.59 15.72 0.29
C THR A 144 35.55 15.88 1.81
N GLY A 145 35.45 14.78 2.56
CA GLY A 145 35.19 14.78 4.00
C GLY A 145 33.72 15.00 4.35
N SER A 146 32.85 15.17 3.34
CA SER A 146 31.42 15.43 3.52
C SER A 146 30.71 14.23 4.13
N LEU A 147 29.93 14.50 5.17
CA LEU A 147 29.12 13.53 5.90
C LEU A 147 27.66 13.70 5.49
N HIS A 148 27.00 12.61 5.13
CA HIS A 148 25.63 12.61 4.62
C HIS A 148 24.74 11.69 5.47
N THR A 149 23.50 12.11 5.69
CA THR A 149 22.50 11.27 6.36
C THR A 149 22.06 10.13 5.44
N PRO A 150 22.18 8.86 5.86
CA PRO A 150 21.57 7.73 5.18
C PRO A 150 20.06 7.73 5.37
N TYR A 151 19.33 7.65 4.26
CA TYR A 151 17.90 7.35 4.27
C TYR A 151 17.68 5.93 3.79
N ARG A 152 17.19 5.03 4.64
CA ARG A 152 16.84 3.67 4.20
C ARG A 152 15.68 3.76 3.20
N LEU A 153 15.77 2.99 2.13
CA LEU A 153 14.77 2.92 1.08
C LEU A 153 13.86 1.71 1.29
N TYR A 154 12.57 1.97 1.45
CA TYR A 154 11.49 0.98 1.57
C TYR A 154 10.60 0.97 0.34
N LEU A 155 10.00 -0.18 0.05
CA LEU A 155 8.96 -0.32 -0.97
C LEU A 155 7.57 -0.02 -0.41
N ASP A 156 6.81 0.77 -1.15
CA ASP A 156 5.37 0.93 -0.95
C ASP A 156 4.61 -0.26 -1.57
N THR A 157 4.70 -1.43 -0.92
CA THR A 157 4.09 -2.69 -1.37
C THR A 157 2.56 -2.64 -1.51
N GLN A 158 1.88 -1.77 -0.75
CA GLN A 158 0.43 -1.62 -0.77
C GLN A 158 -0.03 -0.51 -1.72
N GLY A 159 0.91 0.26 -2.29
CA GLY A 159 0.57 1.45 -3.06
C GLY A 159 -0.19 2.47 -2.20
N ALA A 160 0.20 2.68 -0.95
CA ALA A 160 -0.41 3.62 -0.02
C ALA A 160 0.00 5.08 -0.27
N PHE A 161 1.15 5.31 -0.91
CA PHE A 161 1.73 6.63 -1.14
C PHE A 161 1.49 7.12 -2.58
N THR A 162 1.39 8.44 -2.74
CA THR A 162 1.51 9.08 -4.06
C THR A 162 2.96 9.44 -4.36
N GLN A 163 3.77 9.68 -3.33
CA GLN A 163 5.18 10.07 -3.47
C GLN A 163 5.95 9.92 -2.15
N GLY A 164 7.17 9.37 -2.21
CA GLY A 164 8.18 9.49 -1.15
C GLY A 164 8.97 10.79 -1.26
N ILE A 165 9.45 11.32 -0.13
CA ILE A 165 10.02 12.68 -0.08
C ILE A 165 11.33 12.74 0.70
N ILE A 166 12.09 13.82 0.47
CA ILE A 166 13.26 14.19 1.26
C ILE A 166 13.14 15.64 1.76
N PRO A 167 13.61 15.95 2.98
CA PRO A 167 13.70 17.33 3.45
C PRO A 167 14.88 18.04 2.79
N LEU A 168 14.77 19.35 2.58
CA LEU A 168 15.85 20.21 2.09
C LEU A 168 16.33 21.16 3.20
N SER A 169 17.57 21.62 3.13
CA SER A 169 18.14 22.61 4.08
C SER A 169 17.36 23.93 4.16
N SER A 170 16.57 24.25 3.14
CA SER A 170 15.65 25.40 3.11
C SER A 170 14.45 25.27 4.06
N GLY A 171 14.21 24.08 4.62
CA GLY A 171 12.99 23.74 5.37
C GLY A 171 11.80 23.36 4.48
N SER A 172 11.98 23.30 3.16
CA SER A 172 11.01 22.72 2.23
C SER A 172 11.30 21.24 1.97
N PHE A 173 10.46 20.59 1.18
CA PHE A 173 10.60 19.19 0.80
C PHE A 173 10.73 19.06 -0.72
N ALA A 174 11.30 17.94 -1.15
CA ALA A 174 11.35 17.55 -2.56
C ALA A 174 10.91 16.10 -2.73
N PRO A 175 10.38 15.73 -3.91
CA PRO A 175 10.21 14.34 -4.30
C PRO A 175 11.52 13.57 -4.15
N LEU A 176 11.47 12.35 -3.61
CA LEU A 176 12.62 11.46 -3.54
C LEU A 176 13.08 11.12 -4.97
N PRO A 177 14.31 11.47 -5.39
CA PRO A 177 14.81 11.22 -6.75
C PRO A 177 15.43 9.81 -6.90
N ALA A 178 15.00 8.85 -6.09
CA ALA A 178 15.55 7.50 -6.04
C ALA A 178 14.44 6.44 -6.07
N ALA A 179 14.72 5.34 -6.74
CA ALA A 179 13.85 4.17 -6.78
C ALA A 179 14.69 2.90 -6.54
N LEU A 180 14.09 1.90 -5.91
CA LEU A 180 14.72 0.60 -5.75
C LEU A 180 14.78 -0.14 -7.10
N PRO A 181 15.95 -0.67 -7.51
CA PRO A 181 16.09 -1.37 -8.78
C PRO A 181 15.12 -2.55 -8.92
N GLY A 182 14.49 -2.68 -10.08
CA GLY A 182 13.59 -3.80 -10.38
C GLY A 182 12.21 -3.73 -9.71
N SER A 183 11.89 -2.62 -9.02
CA SER A 183 10.58 -2.44 -8.39
C SER A 183 9.61 -1.63 -9.25
N SER A 184 8.34 -2.04 -9.25
CA SER A 184 7.21 -1.28 -9.81
C SER A 184 6.54 -0.36 -8.79
N SER A 185 6.85 -0.50 -7.50
CA SER A 185 6.30 0.30 -6.41
C SER A 185 7.10 1.57 -6.15
N ILE A 186 6.40 2.59 -5.63
CA ILE A 186 7.03 3.82 -5.14
C ILE A 186 8.01 3.46 -4.01
N THR A 187 9.13 4.17 -3.96
CA THR A 187 10.12 4.04 -2.90
C THR A 187 9.91 5.15 -1.85
N ILE A 188 9.98 4.79 -0.58
CA ILE A 188 9.88 5.71 0.55
C ILE A 188 11.22 5.73 1.28
N SER A 189 11.75 6.94 1.51
CA SER A 189 12.99 7.17 2.25
C SER A 189 12.70 7.49 3.70
N VAL A 190 13.37 6.82 4.63
CA VAL A 190 13.26 7.13 6.07
C VAL A 190 14.65 7.30 6.71
N PRO A 191 14.87 8.34 7.55
CA PRO A 191 16.12 8.52 8.28
C PRO A 191 16.17 7.65 9.53
N SER A 192 17.37 7.45 10.08
CA SER A 192 17.56 6.75 11.36
C SER A 192 16.84 7.47 12.51
N ARG A 193 16.23 6.69 13.41
CA ARG A 193 15.60 7.19 14.64
C ARG A 193 16.63 7.68 15.66
N ILE A 194 17.87 7.21 15.56
CA ILE A 194 18.96 7.50 16.51
C ILE A 194 19.28 9.00 16.58
N TYR A 195 19.05 9.76 15.50
CA TYR A 195 19.30 11.21 15.51
C TYR A 195 18.34 11.99 16.41
N TYR A 196 17.25 11.37 16.85
CA TYR A 196 16.12 12.05 17.46
C TYR A 196 15.89 11.53 18.88
N THR A 197 15.75 12.45 19.82
CA THR A 197 15.38 12.14 21.21
C THR A 197 14.17 12.99 21.56
N PRO A 198 12.99 12.39 21.82
CA PRO A 198 11.83 13.18 22.19
C PRO A 198 12.05 13.93 23.50
N SER A 199 11.47 15.11 23.57
CA SER A 199 11.58 16.04 24.71
C SER A 199 10.26 16.78 24.92
N GLU A 200 10.16 17.62 25.95
CA GLU A 200 8.95 18.45 26.12
C GLU A 200 8.76 19.45 24.97
N GLU A 201 9.85 19.94 24.37
CA GLU A 201 9.82 20.87 23.23
C GLU A 201 9.55 20.14 21.90
N TYR A 202 10.13 18.95 21.72
CA TYR A 202 9.97 18.12 20.52
C TYR A 202 9.35 16.76 20.87
N PRO A 203 8.05 16.71 21.25
CA PRO A 203 7.42 15.50 21.75
C PRO A 203 7.21 14.43 20.67
N LEU A 204 7.36 14.77 19.39
CA LEU A 204 7.27 13.85 18.25
C LEU A 204 8.62 13.60 17.58
N ALA A 205 9.74 13.96 18.21
CA ALA A 205 11.07 13.72 17.63
C ALA A 205 11.25 12.24 17.26
N GLY A 206 11.58 11.95 16.00
CA GLY A 206 11.78 10.58 15.53
C GLY A 206 10.51 9.85 15.07
N VAL A 207 9.32 10.44 15.27
CA VAL A 207 8.04 9.89 14.80
C VAL A 207 7.92 10.15 13.30
N ARG A 208 7.86 9.09 12.50
CA ARG A 208 7.74 9.14 11.04
C ARG A 208 6.26 9.20 10.64
N ILE A 209 5.89 10.22 9.86
CA ILE A 209 4.50 10.51 9.53
C ILE A 209 4.25 10.60 8.02
N GLY A 210 3.15 9.99 7.58
CA GLY A 210 2.62 10.13 6.24
C GLY A 210 1.45 11.13 6.21
N VAL A 211 1.32 11.90 5.13
CA VAL A 211 0.31 12.97 5.05
C VAL A 211 -0.61 12.77 3.86
N LYS A 212 -1.93 12.67 4.09
CA LYS A 212 -2.94 12.58 3.04
C LYS A 212 -2.78 13.71 2.02
N ASP A 213 -2.81 13.35 0.74
CA ASP A 213 -2.50 14.23 -0.40
C ASP A 213 -3.61 15.25 -0.76
N ILE A 214 -4.15 15.90 0.26
CA ILE A 214 -4.96 17.11 0.19
C ILE A 214 -4.37 18.25 1.03
N HIS A 215 -3.33 17.97 1.82
CA HIS A 215 -2.60 18.95 2.60
C HIS A 215 -1.38 19.42 1.82
N ASP A 216 -1.23 20.73 1.72
CA ASP A 216 -0.03 21.32 1.16
C ASP A 216 1.18 21.08 2.06
N VAL A 217 2.31 20.80 1.40
CA VAL A 217 3.63 20.68 2.03
C VAL A 217 4.58 21.51 1.19
N HIS A 218 5.29 22.44 1.82
CA HIS A 218 6.17 23.39 1.12
C HIS A 218 7.19 22.66 0.23
N GLY A 219 7.20 22.99 -1.07
CA GLY A 219 8.09 22.38 -2.07
C GLY A 219 7.54 21.13 -2.76
N LEU A 220 6.35 20.66 -2.38
CA LEU A 220 5.68 19.53 -3.02
C LEU A 220 4.37 19.96 -3.69
N LYS A 221 3.97 19.25 -4.73
CA LYS A 221 2.63 19.35 -5.30
C LYS A 221 1.59 18.64 -4.42
N THR A 222 0.35 19.09 -4.52
CA THR A 222 -0.83 18.45 -3.91
C THR A 222 -1.74 17.93 -5.01
N GLY A 223 -1.93 16.62 -5.09
CA GLY A 223 -2.66 15.99 -6.20
C GLY A 223 -4.17 15.83 -5.96
N ALA A 224 -4.60 15.74 -4.70
CA ALA A 224 -6.01 15.53 -4.32
C ALA A 224 -6.66 14.34 -5.05
N GLY A 225 -5.90 13.29 -5.34
CA GLY A 225 -6.40 12.13 -6.08
C GLY A 225 -6.74 12.38 -7.55
N SER A 226 -6.34 13.53 -8.14
CA SER A 226 -6.56 13.89 -9.55
C SER A 226 -5.24 14.20 -10.25
N ARG A 227 -4.95 13.50 -11.37
CA ARG A 227 -3.76 13.80 -12.18
C ARG A 227 -3.85 15.17 -12.85
N ALA A 228 -5.03 15.53 -13.35
CA ALA A 228 -5.24 16.83 -13.98
C ALA A 228 -5.06 18.00 -12.99
N TYR A 229 -5.45 17.83 -11.72
CA TYR A 229 -5.18 18.82 -10.68
C TYR A 229 -3.68 18.89 -10.34
N TYR A 230 -3.02 17.74 -10.18
CA TYR A 230 -1.58 17.64 -9.93
C TYR A 230 -0.76 18.30 -11.04
N ASP A 231 -1.10 18.07 -12.31
CA ASP A 231 -0.37 18.61 -13.46
C ASP A 231 -0.55 20.13 -13.60
N LEU A 232 -1.74 20.64 -13.28
CA LEU A 232 -2.10 22.04 -13.43
C LEU A 232 -1.41 22.95 -12.41
N TYR A 233 -1.42 22.57 -11.12
CA TYR A 233 -0.93 23.44 -10.06
C TYR A 233 0.56 23.20 -9.75
N PRO A 234 1.34 24.26 -9.46
CA PRO A 234 2.76 24.13 -9.11
C PRO A 234 2.94 23.58 -7.68
N GLU A 235 4.19 23.38 -7.27
CA GLU A 235 4.53 23.06 -5.89
C GLU A 235 3.98 24.10 -4.91
N ALA A 236 3.51 23.65 -3.75
CA ALA A 236 2.99 24.52 -2.71
C ALA A 236 4.11 25.41 -2.15
N ASN A 237 3.82 26.70 -1.98
CA ASN A 237 4.75 27.69 -1.43
C ASN A 237 4.76 27.77 0.11
N GLY A 238 4.10 26.82 0.78
CA GLY A 238 3.97 26.77 2.22
C GLY A 238 3.30 25.49 2.66
N THR A 239 3.49 25.13 3.92
CA THR A 239 2.94 23.91 4.52
C THR A 239 1.61 24.22 5.22
N ALA A 240 0.64 23.30 5.12
CA ALA A 240 -0.63 23.42 5.84
C ALA A 240 -0.38 23.45 7.37
N PRO A 241 -1.07 24.30 8.16
CA PRO A 241 -0.80 24.43 9.59
C PRO A 241 -0.90 23.11 10.36
N ALA A 242 -1.85 22.24 10.00
CA ALA A 242 -1.97 20.90 10.57
C ALA A 242 -0.68 20.07 10.42
N VAL A 243 -0.02 20.16 9.27
CA VAL A 243 1.26 19.48 9.01
C VAL A 243 2.40 20.20 9.72
N GLN A 244 2.42 21.54 9.67
CA GLN A 244 3.49 22.35 10.26
C GLN A 244 3.59 22.14 11.77
N HIS A 245 2.47 22.08 12.50
CA HIS A 245 2.47 21.81 13.94
C HIS A 245 3.15 20.48 14.29
N LEU A 246 3.03 19.47 13.45
CA LEU A 246 3.68 18.16 13.67
C LEU A 246 5.18 18.24 13.41
N VAL A 247 5.58 18.90 12.32
CA VAL A 247 6.99 19.11 11.97
C VAL A 247 7.69 19.94 13.04
N ASP A 248 7.06 21.02 13.52
CA ASP A 248 7.59 21.87 14.59
C ASP A 248 7.77 21.10 15.91
N ALA A 249 6.94 20.08 16.16
CA ALA A 249 7.06 19.18 17.30
C ALA A 249 8.10 18.05 17.10
N GLY A 250 8.84 18.05 15.99
CA GLY A 250 9.92 17.10 15.69
C GLY A 250 9.53 15.90 14.82
N ALA A 251 8.29 15.84 14.31
CA ALA A 251 7.86 14.74 13.45
C ALA A 251 8.55 14.77 12.07
N ILE A 252 8.79 13.58 11.51
CA ILE A 252 9.52 13.40 10.26
C ILE A 252 8.53 13.06 9.15
N LEU A 253 8.37 13.95 8.17
CA LEU A 253 7.56 13.66 6.98
C LEU A 253 8.28 12.67 6.07
N VAL A 254 7.62 11.57 5.73
CA VAL A 254 8.19 10.52 4.85
C VAL A 254 7.52 10.42 3.48
N GLY A 255 6.30 10.94 3.33
CA GLY A 255 5.65 10.98 2.03
C GLY A 255 4.20 11.51 2.03
N LYS A 256 3.68 11.72 0.82
CA LYS A 256 2.27 12.04 0.57
C LYS A 256 1.48 10.75 0.36
N MET A 257 0.33 10.61 0.99
CA MET A 257 -0.49 9.40 1.01
C MET A 257 -1.76 9.54 0.16
N LYS A 258 -2.17 8.45 -0.50
CA LYS A 258 -3.30 8.45 -1.43
C LYS A 258 -4.63 8.83 -0.77
N THR A 259 -5.47 9.48 -1.56
CA THR A 259 -6.85 9.86 -1.26
C THR A 259 -7.75 9.58 -2.46
N THR A 260 -9.06 9.38 -2.25
CA THR A 260 -10.04 9.52 -3.33
C THR A 260 -10.14 10.95 -3.82
N GLN A 261 -10.70 11.17 -5.00
CA GLN A 261 -10.60 12.45 -5.72
C GLN A 261 -11.26 13.58 -4.93
N PHE A 262 -10.48 14.60 -4.56
CA PHE A 262 -10.88 15.74 -3.71
C PHE A 262 -11.52 15.35 -2.37
N ALA A 263 -11.19 14.15 -1.86
CA ALA A 263 -11.82 13.56 -0.68
C ALA A 263 -13.36 13.41 -0.79
N ALA A 264 -13.92 13.46 -2.00
CA ALA A 264 -15.34 13.40 -2.28
C ALA A 264 -15.95 12.00 -1.98
N PRO A 265 -17.30 11.88 -1.91
CA PRO A 265 -18.01 10.62 -1.78
C PRO A 265 -17.67 9.62 -2.89
N GLU A 266 -16.73 8.73 -2.61
CA GLU A 266 -16.20 7.75 -3.54
C GLU A 266 -15.69 6.54 -2.75
N ASN A 267 -15.92 5.31 -3.21
CA ASN A 267 -15.21 4.15 -2.63
C ASN A 267 -13.77 4.17 -3.11
N ALA A 268 -12.82 3.71 -2.31
CA ALA A 268 -11.42 3.76 -2.76
C ALA A 268 -11.20 2.91 -4.03
N ARG A 269 -11.88 1.76 -4.13
CA ARG A 269 -11.85 0.90 -5.33
C ARG A 269 -12.32 1.55 -6.63
N ASP A 270 -13.11 2.63 -6.56
CA ASP A 270 -13.64 3.34 -7.74
C ASP A 270 -12.64 4.39 -8.29
N ALA A 271 -11.44 4.49 -7.71
CA ALA A 271 -10.43 5.45 -8.11
C ALA A 271 -9.91 5.20 -9.54
N ILE A 272 -10.04 6.23 -10.38
CA ILE A 272 -9.73 6.18 -11.82
C ILE A 272 -8.32 6.70 -12.17
N ASP A 273 -7.75 7.56 -11.34
CA ASP A 273 -6.49 8.27 -11.63
C ASP A 273 -5.29 7.60 -10.96
N TYR A 274 -5.48 7.14 -9.73
CA TYR A 274 -4.50 6.42 -8.94
C TYR A 274 -5.16 5.16 -8.39
N GLN A 275 -4.56 4.00 -8.64
CA GLN A 275 -5.10 2.75 -8.13
C GLN A 275 -5.22 2.78 -6.60
N ALA A 276 -6.35 2.30 -6.09
CA ALA A 276 -6.63 2.14 -4.68
C ALA A 276 -5.53 1.32 -3.97
N PRO A 277 -5.07 1.74 -2.78
CA PRO A 277 -4.17 0.95 -1.96
C PRO A 277 -4.74 -0.44 -1.64
N PHE A 278 -3.86 -1.40 -1.36
CA PHE A 278 -4.26 -2.74 -0.91
C PHE A 278 -4.43 -2.76 0.60
N ASN A 279 -5.63 -3.14 1.08
CA ASN A 279 -5.87 -3.36 2.50
C ASN A 279 -5.13 -4.64 2.93
N PRO A 280 -4.21 -4.59 3.92
CA PRO A 280 -3.48 -5.77 4.38
C PRO A 280 -4.32 -6.74 5.23
N ARG A 281 -5.57 -6.41 5.57
CA ARG A 281 -6.48 -7.25 6.37
C ARG A 281 -7.21 -8.26 5.49
N GLY A 282 -7.75 -9.29 6.14
CA GLY A 282 -8.36 -10.42 5.46
C GLY A 282 -7.37 -11.08 4.49
N ASP A 283 -7.80 -11.23 3.25
CA ASP A 283 -7.03 -11.83 2.15
C ASP A 283 -6.14 -10.86 1.36
N GLY A 284 -5.99 -9.61 1.79
CA GLY A 284 -5.23 -8.59 1.04
C GLY A 284 -6.02 -7.89 -0.08
N TYR A 285 -7.27 -8.30 -0.31
CA TYR A 285 -8.14 -7.78 -1.37
C TYR A 285 -9.44 -7.18 -0.82
N GLN A 286 -9.47 -6.83 0.46
CA GLN A 286 -10.58 -6.10 1.06
C GLN A 286 -10.59 -4.63 0.62
N GLU A 287 -11.76 -3.99 0.70
CA GLU A 287 -11.91 -2.54 0.62
C GLU A 287 -11.07 -1.89 1.72
N VAL A 288 -10.40 -0.79 1.39
CA VAL A 288 -9.47 -0.09 2.30
C VAL A 288 -10.15 1.06 3.04
N GLY A 289 -11.35 1.43 2.61
CA GLY A 289 -12.09 2.58 3.12
C GLY A 289 -11.60 3.89 2.51
N SER A 290 -12.46 4.90 2.51
CA SER A 290 -12.21 6.20 1.88
C SER A 290 -12.59 7.36 2.79
N SER A 291 -12.06 8.56 2.58
CA SER A 291 -11.11 8.97 1.54
C SER A 291 -9.65 8.94 1.98
N SER A 292 -9.31 8.69 3.25
CA SER A 292 -7.92 8.57 3.71
C SER A 292 -7.34 7.17 3.48
N SER A 293 -7.56 6.62 2.29
CA SER A 293 -7.27 5.23 1.92
C SER A 293 -5.78 4.87 2.05
N GLY A 294 -4.90 5.76 1.61
CA GLY A 294 -3.45 5.56 1.74
C GLY A 294 -3.02 5.50 3.20
N ALA A 295 -3.57 6.40 4.03
CA ALA A 295 -3.30 6.42 5.47
C ALA A 295 -3.74 5.12 6.15
N GLY A 296 -4.93 4.60 5.80
CA GLY A 296 -5.45 3.32 6.30
C GLY A 296 -4.52 2.15 6.00
N ALA A 297 -4.28 1.89 4.71
CA ALA A 297 -3.41 0.78 4.28
C ALA A 297 -1.97 0.93 4.78
N GLY A 298 -1.37 2.12 4.64
CA GLY A 298 0.01 2.36 5.06
C GLY A 298 0.19 2.16 6.56
N MET A 299 -0.72 2.69 7.39
CA MET A 299 -0.68 2.46 8.83
C MET A 299 -1.02 1.04 9.24
N ALA A 300 -1.68 0.24 8.42
CA ALA A 300 -1.87 -1.17 8.75
C ALA A 300 -0.70 -2.06 8.31
N SER A 301 0.13 -1.62 7.37
CA SER A 301 1.20 -2.43 6.76
C SER A 301 2.63 -2.08 7.17
N TYR A 302 2.94 -0.80 7.39
CA TYR A 302 4.34 -0.37 7.50
C TYR A 302 4.77 -0.14 8.94
N HIS A 303 5.59 -1.06 9.48
CA HIS A 303 6.17 -0.94 10.83
C HIS A 303 7.06 0.30 10.99
N TRP A 304 7.71 0.75 9.92
CA TRP A 304 8.54 1.95 9.91
C TRP A 304 7.73 3.26 9.89
N LEU A 305 6.41 3.20 9.68
CA LEU A 305 5.50 4.35 9.70
C LEU A 305 4.76 4.39 11.04
N ASP A 306 4.83 5.51 11.75
CA ASP A 306 4.33 5.60 13.14
C ASP A 306 2.95 6.26 13.23
N LEU A 307 2.65 7.18 12.30
CA LEU A 307 1.42 7.96 12.29
C LEU A 307 1.04 8.37 10.86
N ALA A 308 -0.25 8.50 10.58
CA ALA A 308 -0.72 9.13 9.35
C ALA A 308 -1.73 10.24 9.63
N LEU A 309 -1.55 11.38 8.97
CA LEU A 309 -2.47 12.51 8.99
C LEU A 309 -3.51 12.38 7.87
N GLY A 310 -4.78 12.36 8.24
CA GLY A 310 -5.93 12.31 7.34
C GLY A 310 -6.88 13.49 7.51
N SER A 311 -8.04 13.40 6.87
CA SER A 311 -9.16 14.33 7.06
C SER A 311 -10.50 13.61 7.14
N ASP A 312 -11.48 14.17 7.86
CA ASP A 312 -12.81 13.58 8.03
C ASP A 312 -13.93 14.63 7.86
N THR A 313 -14.70 14.45 6.78
CA THR A 313 -15.91 15.24 6.44
C THR A 313 -17.20 14.43 6.60
N GLY A 314 -17.12 13.11 6.38
CA GLY A 314 -18.27 12.19 6.42
C GLY A 314 -17.93 10.82 7.03
N GLY A 315 -16.70 10.62 7.52
CA GLY A 315 -16.17 9.32 7.94
C GLY A 315 -14.75 9.04 7.45
N SER A 316 -14.11 9.98 6.75
CA SER A 316 -12.89 9.71 5.98
C SER A 316 -11.62 9.40 6.79
N ILE A 317 -11.64 9.50 8.11
CA ILE A 317 -10.63 8.90 9.00
C ILE A 317 -11.19 7.64 9.65
N ARG A 318 -12.42 7.72 10.17
CA ARG A 318 -13.04 6.64 10.95
C ARG A 318 -13.27 5.38 10.11
N ILE A 319 -13.73 5.51 8.87
CA ILE A 319 -13.98 4.36 7.96
C ILE A 319 -12.67 3.65 7.60
N PRO A 320 -11.62 4.31 7.06
CA PRO A 320 -10.35 3.61 6.83
C PRO A 320 -9.73 3.04 8.12
N ALA A 321 -9.94 3.66 9.28
CA ALA A 321 -9.47 3.10 10.55
C ALA A 321 -10.18 1.77 10.89
N GLU A 322 -11.50 1.71 10.72
CA GLU A 322 -12.30 0.49 10.94
C GLU A 322 -11.91 -0.62 9.96
N ASP A 323 -11.83 -0.29 8.67
CA ASP A 323 -11.54 -1.24 7.58
C ASP A 323 -10.15 -1.88 7.71
N ASN A 324 -9.20 -1.13 8.27
CA ASN A 324 -7.82 -1.58 8.43
C ASN A 324 -7.49 -2.00 9.88
N GLY A 325 -8.45 -1.94 10.80
CA GLY A 325 -8.28 -2.35 12.19
C GLY A 325 -7.20 -1.55 12.94
N ILE A 326 -7.26 -0.22 12.83
CA ILE A 326 -6.33 0.72 13.46
C ILE A 326 -7.09 1.83 14.17
N PHE A 327 -6.43 2.59 15.04
CA PHE A 327 -7.06 3.74 15.70
C PHE A 327 -7.30 4.87 14.69
N GLY A 328 -8.41 5.57 14.84
CA GLY A 328 -8.68 6.80 14.08
C GLY A 328 -9.52 7.80 14.85
N ASN A 329 -9.25 9.10 14.70
CA ASN A 329 -10.10 10.14 15.30
C ASN A 329 -10.49 11.26 14.35
N ARG A 330 -11.74 11.69 14.53
CA ARG A 330 -12.22 13.00 14.13
C ARG A 330 -12.28 13.90 15.37
N PRO A 331 -11.52 15.01 15.44
CA PRO A 331 -11.63 15.92 16.56
C PRO A 331 -12.92 16.74 16.50
N THR A 332 -13.16 17.50 17.55
CA THR A 332 -14.12 18.59 17.57
C THR A 332 -13.89 19.51 16.37
N HIS A 333 -15.00 19.85 15.70
CA HIS A 333 -14.94 20.73 14.53
C HIS A 333 -14.41 22.12 14.90
N GLY A 334 -13.45 22.62 14.11
CA GLY A 334 -12.82 23.93 14.32
C GLY A 334 -11.58 23.96 15.22
N LEU A 335 -11.09 22.81 15.73
CA LEU A 335 -9.86 22.77 16.55
C LEU A 335 -8.56 22.93 15.78
N VAL A 336 -8.59 22.69 14.46
CA VAL A 336 -7.42 22.72 13.58
C VAL A 336 -7.66 23.73 12.47
N ASP A 337 -6.66 24.59 12.21
CA ASP A 337 -6.66 25.45 11.03
C ASP A 337 -6.39 24.59 9.79
N LEU A 338 -7.37 24.55 8.89
CA LEU A 338 -7.35 23.81 7.63
C LEU A 338 -7.05 24.72 6.42
N SER A 339 -6.47 25.90 6.65
CA SER A 339 -5.87 26.66 5.56
C SER A 339 -4.84 25.82 4.82
N ARG A 340 -4.80 25.96 3.48
CA ARG A 340 -3.95 25.14 2.59
C ARG A 340 -4.27 23.63 2.62
N VAL A 341 -5.51 23.28 2.93
CA VAL A 341 -6.07 21.94 2.73
C VAL A 341 -7.20 22.04 1.71
N ILE A 342 -7.25 21.11 0.75
CA ILE A 342 -8.32 21.08 -0.25
C ILE A 342 -9.66 20.79 0.46
N PRO A 343 -10.66 21.69 0.36
CA PRO A 343 -11.91 21.53 1.10
C PRO A 343 -12.89 20.59 0.38
N LEU A 344 -13.72 19.91 1.18
CA LEU A 344 -14.96 19.27 0.69
C LEU A 344 -16.17 20.05 1.21
N GLY A 345 -16.21 20.33 2.52
CA GLY A 345 -17.24 21.15 3.13
C GLY A 345 -16.72 21.71 4.45
N SER A 346 -16.31 22.97 4.46
CA SER A 346 -15.67 23.65 5.60
C SER A 346 -16.46 23.57 6.92
N GLU A 347 -17.77 23.39 6.82
CA GLU A 347 -18.74 23.23 7.90
C GLU A 347 -18.63 21.88 8.62
N PHE A 348 -17.88 20.94 8.04
CA PHE A 348 -17.66 19.59 8.52
C PHE A 348 -16.17 19.22 8.63
N ASP A 349 -15.34 19.75 7.73
CA ASP A 349 -13.96 19.32 7.54
C ASP A 349 -13.14 19.42 8.83
N THR A 350 -12.39 18.35 9.13
CA THR A 350 -11.47 18.24 10.26
C THR A 350 -10.23 17.47 9.84
N ALA A 351 -9.09 17.75 10.49
CA ALA A 351 -7.86 16.94 10.37
C ALA A 351 -7.68 16.06 11.61
N GLY A 352 -7.25 14.83 11.40
CA GLY A 352 -7.01 13.87 12.48
C GLY A 352 -6.12 12.73 12.04
N PHE A 353 -6.00 11.72 12.90
CA PHE A 353 -4.94 10.74 12.75
C PHE A 353 -5.48 9.34 12.52
N LEU A 354 -4.65 8.53 11.85
CA LEU A 354 -4.71 7.08 11.87
C LEU A 354 -3.42 6.56 12.51
N ALA A 355 -3.54 5.61 13.44
CA ALA A 355 -2.41 5.16 14.26
C ALA A 355 -2.54 3.69 14.68
N ARG A 356 -1.42 3.03 14.96
CA ARG A 356 -1.39 1.71 15.63
C ARG A 356 -1.02 1.80 17.11
N ASP A 357 -0.35 2.87 17.51
CA ASP A 357 0.14 3.10 18.86
C ASP A 357 -0.68 4.22 19.53
N ALA A 358 -1.29 3.90 20.67
CA ALA A 358 -2.18 4.82 21.37
C ALA A 358 -1.43 5.99 22.04
N GLU A 359 -0.17 5.82 22.43
CA GLU A 359 0.62 6.86 23.09
C GLU A 359 1.18 7.88 22.08
N ILE A 360 1.66 7.43 20.91
CA ILE A 360 2.02 8.31 19.79
C ILE A 360 0.77 9.06 19.31
N TRP A 361 -0.34 8.36 19.14
CA TRP A 361 -1.61 8.97 18.73
C TRP A 361 -2.06 10.07 19.68
N LYS A 362 -2.06 9.79 21.00
CA LYS A 362 -2.37 10.76 22.05
C LYS A 362 -1.42 11.95 22.01
N THR A 363 -0.13 11.72 21.82
CA THR A 363 0.87 12.79 21.76
C THR A 363 0.63 13.69 20.55
N ALA A 364 0.35 13.11 19.38
CA ALA A 364 0.01 13.85 18.18
C ALA A 364 -1.28 14.67 18.34
N CYS A 365 -2.32 14.12 18.98
CA CYS A 365 -3.53 14.86 19.31
C CYS A 365 -3.24 16.08 20.20
N ARG A 366 -2.35 15.94 21.20
CA ARG A 366 -1.95 17.06 22.07
C ARG A 366 -1.16 18.15 21.34
N VAL A 367 -0.37 17.78 20.34
CA VAL A 367 0.39 18.71 19.51
C VAL A 367 -0.52 19.48 18.58
N MET A 368 -1.43 18.79 17.90
CA MET A 368 -2.23 19.40 16.83
C MET A 368 -3.43 20.18 17.36
N TYR A 369 -4.09 19.71 18.42
CA TYR A 369 -5.34 20.28 18.89
C TYR A 369 -5.10 21.34 19.96
N SER A 370 -5.45 22.58 19.62
CA SER A 370 -5.41 23.71 20.54
C SER A 370 -6.66 23.75 21.43
N ASN A 371 -6.60 24.46 22.58
CA ASN A 371 -7.76 24.78 23.42
C ASN A 371 -8.59 23.57 23.90
N LEU A 372 -7.96 22.41 24.07
CA LEU A 372 -8.63 21.23 24.60
C LEU A 372 -9.21 21.51 25.99
N THR A 373 -10.45 21.07 26.22
CA THR A 373 -11.01 21.07 27.58
C THR A 373 -10.16 20.13 28.43
N THR A 374 -9.45 20.70 29.39
CA THR A 374 -8.61 19.96 30.34
C THR A 374 -9.13 20.18 31.75
N GLY A 375 -8.67 19.38 32.69
CA GLY A 375 -8.91 19.66 34.10
C GLY A 375 -10.16 19.03 34.71
N TYR A 376 -10.86 18.17 33.98
CA TYR A 376 -11.97 17.38 34.51
C TYR A 376 -11.46 16.30 35.48
N THR A 377 -12.28 15.93 36.48
CA THR A 377 -11.88 15.18 37.69
C THR A 377 -12.31 13.72 37.69
N ARG A 378 -13.20 13.31 36.80
CA ARG A 378 -13.66 11.92 36.66
C ARG A 378 -14.03 11.58 35.22
N TYR A 379 -14.28 10.30 34.96
CA TYR A 379 -14.86 9.85 33.70
C TYR A 379 -16.40 9.99 33.68
N PRO A 380 -17.03 10.03 32.49
CA PRO A 380 -18.48 9.96 32.34
C PRO A 380 -19.05 8.71 33.02
N LYS A 381 -20.19 8.86 33.68
CA LYS A 381 -20.87 7.78 34.42
C LYS A 381 -22.09 7.23 33.69
N ARG A 382 -22.25 7.60 32.43
CA ARG A 382 -23.32 7.10 31.57
C ARG A 382 -22.75 6.73 30.20
N VAL A 383 -23.15 5.58 29.70
CA VAL A 383 -22.84 5.07 28.37
C VAL A 383 -24.15 4.88 27.62
N LEU A 384 -24.24 5.49 26.46
CA LEU A 384 -25.33 5.35 25.51
C LEU A 384 -24.88 4.43 24.37
N THR A 385 -25.70 3.50 23.94
CA THR A 385 -25.47 2.75 22.70
C THR A 385 -26.48 3.14 21.64
N TYR A 386 -26.03 3.24 20.39
CA TYR A 386 -26.89 3.41 19.23
C TYR A 386 -26.63 2.27 18.24
N ASP A 387 -27.68 1.50 17.94
CA ASP A 387 -27.65 0.42 16.96
C ASP A 387 -26.50 -0.58 17.18
N LEU A 388 -26.22 -0.89 18.46
CA LEU A 388 -25.24 -1.90 18.85
C LEU A 388 -25.94 -3.13 19.41
N PRO A 389 -25.38 -4.33 19.18
CA PRO A 389 -25.85 -5.55 19.78
C PRO A 389 -25.77 -5.50 21.31
N SER A 390 -26.68 -6.23 21.95
CA SER A 390 -26.80 -6.33 23.40
C SER A 390 -26.75 -7.80 23.85
N ALA A 391 -26.34 -8.03 25.10
CA ALA A 391 -26.35 -9.37 25.69
C ALA A 391 -27.75 -10.03 25.76
N LYS A 392 -28.83 -9.27 25.49
CA LYS A 392 -30.21 -9.76 25.47
C LYS A 392 -30.64 -10.27 24.09
N ASP A 393 -29.87 -10.00 23.06
CA ASP A 393 -30.23 -10.38 21.69
C ASP A 393 -30.04 -11.89 21.53
N ALA A 394 -31.02 -12.55 20.90
CA ALA A 394 -31.04 -14.01 20.79
C ALA A 394 -29.96 -14.54 19.85
N ASP A 395 -29.65 -13.81 18.78
CA ASP A 395 -28.81 -14.25 17.66
C ASP A 395 -27.59 -13.32 17.49
N LEU A 396 -26.64 -13.41 18.42
CA LEU A 396 -25.37 -12.67 18.34
C LEU A 396 -24.36 -13.39 17.44
N SER A 397 -23.88 -12.70 16.40
CA SER A 397 -22.73 -13.11 15.60
C SER A 397 -21.42 -13.08 16.41
N ASP A 398 -20.33 -13.60 15.85
CA ASP A 398 -19.02 -13.56 16.51
C ASP A 398 -18.52 -12.12 16.70
N SER A 399 -18.80 -11.21 15.76
CA SER A 399 -18.47 -9.79 15.89
C SER A 399 -19.32 -9.14 16.97
N ASP A 400 -20.61 -9.47 17.04
CA ASP A 400 -21.51 -8.93 18.06
C ASP A 400 -21.06 -9.31 19.47
N ARG A 401 -20.58 -10.56 19.65
CA ARG A 401 -20.04 -11.02 20.93
C ARG A 401 -18.81 -10.25 21.36
N ILE A 402 -17.97 -9.80 20.41
CA ILE A 402 -16.82 -8.95 20.69
C ILE A 402 -17.29 -7.56 21.13
N VAL A 403 -18.25 -6.97 20.39
CA VAL A 403 -18.83 -5.66 20.72
C VAL A 403 -19.50 -5.66 22.10
N VAL A 404 -20.38 -6.62 22.38
CA VAL A 404 -21.07 -6.76 23.67
C VAL A 404 -20.06 -6.88 24.82
N ARG A 405 -19.01 -7.71 24.65
CA ARG A 405 -17.97 -7.88 25.66
C ARG A 405 -17.19 -6.59 25.90
N PHE A 406 -16.87 -5.86 24.84
CA PHE A 406 -16.20 -4.56 24.94
C PHE A 406 -17.07 -3.56 25.69
N VAL A 407 -18.34 -3.41 25.31
CA VAL A 407 -19.29 -2.50 25.98
C VAL A 407 -19.41 -2.84 27.47
N ASP A 408 -19.60 -4.12 27.81
CA ASP A 408 -19.69 -4.58 29.21
C ASP A 408 -18.43 -4.25 30.02
N ARG A 409 -17.25 -4.47 29.43
CA ARG A 409 -15.97 -4.17 30.08
C ARG A 409 -15.79 -2.66 30.24
N LEU A 410 -16.14 -1.85 29.25
CA LEU A 410 -16.05 -0.39 29.32
C LEU A 410 -16.99 0.16 30.39
N VAL A 411 -18.24 -0.30 30.44
CA VAL A 411 -19.24 0.11 31.43
C VAL A 411 -18.77 -0.21 32.85
N LYS A 412 -18.22 -1.42 33.08
CA LYS A 412 -17.62 -1.81 34.36
C LYS A 412 -16.43 -0.93 34.72
N PHE A 413 -15.53 -0.71 33.76
CA PHE A 413 -14.35 0.12 33.92
C PHE A 413 -14.72 1.56 34.34
N LEU A 414 -15.67 2.17 33.64
CA LEU A 414 -16.16 3.52 33.94
C LEU A 414 -17.02 3.58 35.20
N SER A 415 -17.47 2.43 35.72
CA SER A 415 -18.57 2.31 36.69
C SER A 415 -19.76 3.17 36.27
N ALA A 416 -20.18 2.99 35.01
CA ALA A 416 -21.21 3.77 34.36
C ALA A 416 -22.53 3.01 34.26
N ASP A 417 -23.63 3.73 34.07
CA ASP A 417 -24.92 3.16 33.69
C ASP A 417 -25.00 3.01 32.16
N LEU A 418 -25.51 1.87 31.68
CA LEU A 418 -25.69 1.58 30.26
C LEU A 418 -27.15 1.74 29.85
N SER A 419 -27.43 2.48 28.77
CA SER A 419 -28.75 2.57 28.17
C SER A 419 -28.67 2.65 26.64
N THR A 420 -29.63 2.06 25.94
CA THR A 420 -29.79 2.25 24.49
C THR A 420 -30.45 3.60 24.21
N SER A 421 -30.01 4.29 23.17
CA SER A 421 -30.56 5.57 22.74
C SER A 421 -30.96 5.51 21.26
N ASN A 422 -32.07 6.14 20.91
CA ASN A 422 -32.52 6.35 19.54
C ASN A 422 -32.71 7.85 19.31
N PHE A 423 -31.75 8.50 18.67
CA PHE A 423 -31.80 9.94 18.47
C PHE A 423 -32.92 10.39 17.52
N THR A 424 -33.42 9.51 16.64
CA THR A 424 -34.54 9.85 15.75
C THR A 424 -35.84 9.90 16.53
N GLU A 425 -36.04 8.95 17.45
CA GLU A 425 -37.16 8.95 18.38
C GLU A 425 -37.08 10.14 19.35
N GLU A 426 -35.91 10.38 19.94
CA GLU A 426 -35.70 11.53 20.83
C GLU A 426 -35.96 12.86 20.10
N TRP A 427 -35.51 13.01 18.86
CA TRP A 427 -35.79 14.19 18.03
C TRP A 427 -37.30 14.39 17.87
N SER A 428 -38.05 13.34 17.54
CA SER A 428 -39.50 13.44 17.30
C SER A 428 -40.29 14.01 18.49
N HIS A 429 -39.75 13.93 19.70
CA HIS A 429 -40.37 14.42 20.92
C HIS A 429 -39.74 15.71 21.47
N SER A 430 -38.48 15.99 21.17
CA SER A 430 -37.71 17.09 21.77
C SER A 430 -37.19 18.13 20.76
N HIS A 431 -37.53 17.99 19.48
CA HIS A 431 -37.10 18.93 18.45
C HIS A 431 -37.55 20.37 18.74
N PRO A 432 -36.77 21.39 18.34
CA PRO A 432 -37.18 22.78 18.48
C PRO A 432 -38.50 23.11 17.77
N ALA A 433 -39.25 24.07 18.31
CA ALA A 433 -40.48 24.53 17.67
C ALA A 433 -40.18 25.12 16.28
N GLY A 434 -40.97 24.76 15.28
CA GLY A 434 -40.81 25.24 13.90
C GLY A 434 -39.94 24.34 13.02
N THR A 435 -39.37 23.26 13.53
CA THR A 435 -38.72 22.21 12.72
C THR A 435 -39.67 21.02 12.49
N PRO A 436 -39.49 20.25 11.40
CA PRO A 436 -40.18 18.96 11.22
C PRO A 436 -39.88 17.97 12.35
N SER A 437 -40.88 17.15 12.70
CA SER A 437 -40.73 16.07 13.69
C SER A 437 -39.99 14.85 13.12
N ASP A 438 -39.99 14.68 11.80
CA ASP A 438 -39.15 13.69 11.13
C ASP A 438 -37.74 14.27 10.93
N LEU A 439 -36.75 13.61 11.54
CA LEU A 439 -35.36 14.06 11.48
C LEU A 439 -34.77 13.95 10.07
N GLN A 440 -35.13 12.91 9.31
CA GLN A 440 -34.66 12.73 7.93
C GLN A 440 -35.26 13.79 6.99
N GLU A 441 -36.52 14.17 7.19
CA GLU A 441 -37.14 15.30 6.49
C GLU A 441 -36.37 16.61 6.78
N PHE A 442 -35.95 16.83 8.03
CA PHE A 442 -35.31 18.07 8.43
C PHE A 442 -33.86 18.21 7.96
N ILE A 443 -33.01 17.19 8.18
CA ILE A 443 -31.56 17.27 7.92
C ILE A 443 -31.03 16.25 6.92
N GLY A 444 -31.88 15.36 6.38
CA GLY A 444 -31.42 14.23 5.57
C GLY A 444 -30.68 14.64 4.29
N SER A 445 -30.95 15.82 3.74
CA SER A 445 -30.23 16.36 2.58
C SER A 445 -29.07 17.29 2.96
N ALA A 446 -28.99 17.76 4.20
CA ALA A 446 -28.13 18.88 4.58
C ALA A 446 -26.64 18.59 4.33
N TRP A 447 -26.16 17.39 4.66
CA TRP A 447 -24.77 17.00 4.42
C TRP A 447 -24.43 17.02 2.91
N ALA A 448 -25.27 16.41 2.08
CA ALA A 448 -25.09 16.37 0.64
C ALA A 448 -25.12 17.77 0.02
N VAL A 449 -26.10 18.61 0.39
CA VAL A 449 -26.24 19.98 -0.12
C VAL A 449 -25.00 20.80 0.22
N ILE A 450 -24.58 20.80 1.50
CA ILE A 450 -23.43 21.60 1.96
C ILE A 450 -22.15 21.15 1.25
N SER A 451 -21.84 19.85 1.26
CA SER A 451 -20.61 19.33 0.66
C SER A 451 -20.56 19.59 -0.85
N ALA A 452 -21.64 19.34 -1.58
CA ALA A 452 -21.69 19.55 -3.02
C ALA A 452 -21.60 21.05 -3.40
N LYS A 453 -22.35 21.93 -2.73
CA LYS A 453 -22.31 23.39 -2.99
C LYS A 453 -20.98 24.01 -2.61
N GLN A 454 -20.39 23.59 -1.49
CA GLN A 454 -19.08 24.11 -1.08
C GLN A 454 -17.97 23.64 -2.00
N GLN A 455 -17.90 22.34 -2.31
CA GLN A 455 -16.81 21.82 -3.14
C GLN A 455 -16.88 22.33 -4.58
N THR A 456 -18.08 22.49 -5.15
CA THR A 456 -18.22 23.11 -6.47
C THR A 456 -17.67 24.54 -6.48
N ARG A 457 -18.06 25.36 -5.50
CA ARG A 457 -17.61 26.74 -5.37
C ARG A 457 -16.11 26.88 -5.07
N LEU A 458 -15.58 26.05 -4.18
CA LEU A 458 -14.22 26.19 -3.64
C LEU A 458 -13.16 25.42 -4.42
N VAL A 459 -13.54 24.34 -5.11
CA VAL A 459 -12.60 23.45 -5.82
C VAL A 459 -12.92 23.40 -7.31
N ARG A 460 -14.12 22.95 -7.70
CA ARG A 460 -14.46 22.72 -9.12
C ARG A 460 -14.34 24.00 -9.95
N ASP A 461 -15.01 25.07 -9.55
CA ASP A 461 -15.13 26.27 -10.39
C ASP A 461 -13.77 26.95 -10.62
N PRO A 462 -12.90 27.15 -9.59
CA PRO A 462 -11.53 27.59 -9.80
C PRO A 462 -10.72 26.61 -10.65
N PHE A 463 -10.80 25.31 -10.36
CA PHE A 463 -10.06 24.28 -11.09
C PHE A 463 -10.40 24.26 -12.58
N PHE A 464 -11.69 24.29 -12.93
CA PHE A 464 -12.15 24.27 -14.31
C PHE A 464 -11.76 25.55 -15.05
N LYS A 465 -11.86 26.70 -14.38
CA LYS A 465 -11.41 28.00 -14.93
C LYS A 465 -9.91 27.98 -15.24
N ASP A 466 -9.09 27.55 -14.28
CA ASP A 466 -7.64 27.54 -14.42
C ASP A 466 -7.21 26.49 -15.46
N HIS A 467 -7.83 25.32 -15.47
CA HIS A 467 -7.58 24.28 -16.47
C HIS A 467 -7.97 24.75 -17.88
N ALA A 468 -9.13 25.39 -18.05
CA ALA A 468 -9.55 25.95 -19.32
C ALA A 468 -8.56 27.03 -19.81
N ALA A 469 -8.04 27.87 -18.92
CA ALA A 469 -7.03 28.87 -19.26
C ALA A 469 -5.69 28.24 -19.70
N ALA A 470 -5.27 27.15 -19.07
CA ALA A 470 -4.02 26.46 -19.39
C ALA A 470 -4.11 25.54 -20.62
N PHE A 471 -5.29 25.01 -20.93
CA PHE A 471 -5.48 23.94 -21.93
C PHE A 471 -6.48 24.29 -23.03
N ASP A 472 -6.50 25.53 -23.50
CA ASP A 472 -7.29 25.97 -24.67
C ASP A 472 -8.81 25.70 -24.52
N GLY A 473 -9.37 26.11 -23.38
CA GLY A 473 -10.80 25.99 -23.09
C GLY A 473 -11.27 24.59 -22.69
N ARG A 474 -10.39 23.58 -22.65
CA ARG A 474 -10.75 22.20 -22.27
C ARG A 474 -11.06 22.08 -20.78
N VAL A 475 -12.02 21.22 -20.47
CA VAL A 475 -12.34 20.80 -19.09
C VAL A 475 -11.56 19.53 -18.73
N PRO A 476 -11.14 19.37 -17.46
CA PRO A 476 -10.48 18.15 -17.00
C PRO A 476 -11.48 16.99 -16.86
N PHE A 477 -10.98 15.76 -16.94
CA PHE A 477 -11.77 14.58 -16.56
C PHE A 477 -11.85 14.45 -15.04
N VAL A 478 -13.01 14.05 -14.53
CA VAL A 478 -13.34 13.97 -13.11
C VAL A 478 -13.96 12.61 -12.83
N ASN A 479 -13.69 12.02 -11.66
CA ASN A 479 -14.27 10.75 -11.25
C ASN A 479 -15.81 10.81 -11.36
N PRO A 480 -16.48 9.77 -11.90
CA PRO A 480 -17.94 9.76 -12.03
C PRO A 480 -18.70 10.09 -10.74
N SER A 481 -18.25 9.61 -9.59
CA SER A 481 -18.85 9.91 -8.27
C SER A 481 -18.71 11.39 -7.93
N THR A 482 -17.49 11.93 -7.96
CA THR A 482 -17.23 13.35 -7.73
C THR A 482 -18.02 14.25 -8.69
N ASN A 483 -18.00 13.92 -9.99
CA ASN A 483 -18.71 14.66 -11.01
C ASN A 483 -20.23 14.58 -10.85
N GLY A 484 -20.75 13.43 -10.38
CA GLY A 484 -22.16 13.24 -10.07
C GLY A 484 -22.65 14.17 -8.96
N SER A 485 -21.88 14.29 -7.87
CA SER A 485 -22.16 15.25 -6.78
C SER A 485 -22.15 16.69 -7.28
N TRP A 486 -21.16 17.07 -8.08
CA TRP A 486 -21.05 18.40 -8.66
C TRP A 486 -22.18 18.71 -9.64
N SER A 487 -22.55 17.75 -10.49
CA SER A 487 -23.66 17.90 -11.44
C SER A 487 -24.99 18.04 -10.71
N TRP A 488 -25.18 17.28 -9.63
CA TRP A 488 -26.36 17.41 -8.78
C TRP A 488 -26.43 18.79 -8.12
N SER A 489 -25.30 19.32 -7.62
CA SER A 489 -25.20 20.69 -7.09
C SER A 489 -25.73 21.75 -8.05
N ASP A 490 -25.44 21.62 -9.35
CA ASP A 490 -25.91 22.56 -10.37
C ASP A 490 -27.43 22.52 -10.59
N THR A 491 -28.09 21.41 -10.26
CA THR A 491 -29.56 21.28 -10.35
C THR A 491 -30.30 21.89 -9.17
N LEU A 492 -29.59 22.14 -8.06
CA LEU A 492 -30.20 22.62 -6.83
C LEU A 492 -30.33 24.15 -6.80
N PRO A 493 -31.40 24.71 -6.21
CA PRO A 493 -31.46 26.13 -5.89
C PRO A 493 -30.39 26.51 -4.84
N GLU A 494 -30.35 27.80 -4.46
CA GLU A 494 -29.48 28.29 -3.38
C GLU A 494 -29.96 27.79 -2.02
N LEU A 495 -29.61 26.54 -1.68
CA LEU A 495 -29.99 25.85 -0.44
C LEU A 495 -28.88 25.81 0.61
N LEU A 496 -27.70 26.36 0.32
CA LEU A 496 -26.54 26.27 1.20
C LEU A 496 -26.82 26.90 2.57
N ASP A 497 -27.30 28.14 2.60
CA ASP A 497 -27.56 28.88 3.83
C ASP A 497 -28.63 28.19 4.70
N GLU A 498 -29.69 27.67 4.08
CA GLU A 498 -30.73 26.91 4.76
C GLU A 498 -30.18 25.60 5.34
N ALA A 499 -29.41 24.84 4.56
CA ALA A 499 -28.80 23.61 5.03
C ALA A 499 -27.83 23.84 6.20
N VAL A 500 -27.04 24.92 6.15
CA VAL A 500 -26.13 25.33 7.24
C VAL A 500 -26.92 25.76 8.48
N ALA A 501 -28.03 26.50 8.30
CA ALA A 501 -28.91 26.85 9.40
C ALA A 501 -29.53 25.61 10.06
N ASN A 502 -30.05 24.66 9.26
CA ASN A 502 -30.63 23.41 9.76
C ASN A 502 -29.59 22.55 10.50
N LYS A 503 -28.38 22.42 9.95
CA LYS A 503 -27.23 21.79 10.64
C LYS A 503 -26.97 22.46 11.99
N THR A 504 -26.99 23.78 12.05
CA THR A 504 -26.73 24.53 13.29
C THR A 504 -27.81 24.27 14.35
N ILE A 505 -29.08 24.22 13.95
CA ILE A 505 -30.20 23.85 14.83
C ILE A 505 -30.02 22.43 15.36
N PHE A 506 -29.74 21.47 14.47
CA PHE A 506 -29.51 20.07 14.85
C PHE A 506 -28.31 19.89 15.78
N LYS A 507 -27.18 20.56 15.50
CA LYS A 507 -26.02 20.60 16.38
C LYS A 507 -26.38 21.13 17.78
N SER A 508 -27.13 22.24 17.85
CA SER A 508 -27.54 22.82 19.13
C SER A 508 -28.42 21.87 19.93
N TRP A 509 -29.38 21.21 19.27
CA TRP A 509 -30.23 20.20 19.91
C TRP A 509 -29.39 19.02 20.41
N TRP A 510 -28.50 18.47 19.57
CA TRP A 510 -27.65 17.33 19.93
C TRP A 510 -26.82 17.62 21.19
N ASN A 511 -26.15 18.77 21.23
CA ASN A 511 -25.32 19.17 22.35
C ASN A 511 -26.11 19.52 23.63
N GLN A 512 -27.43 19.72 23.56
CA GLN A 512 -28.26 20.01 24.72
C GLN A 512 -29.01 18.77 25.23
N VAL A 513 -29.45 17.92 24.31
CA VAL A 513 -30.35 16.79 24.58
C VAL A 513 -29.60 15.47 24.58
N MET A 514 -28.82 15.19 23.53
CA MET A 514 -28.19 13.89 23.33
C MET A 514 -26.85 13.74 24.05
N LEU A 515 -25.99 14.76 23.96
CA LEU A 515 -24.61 14.67 24.43
C LEU A 515 -24.13 15.97 25.12
N PRO A 516 -24.79 16.38 26.23
CA PRO A 516 -24.41 17.59 26.94
C PRO A 516 -23.05 17.49 27.62
N LYS A 517 -22.43 18.67 27.81
CA LYS A 517 -21.20 18.81 28.59
C LYS A 517 -21.45 18.62 30.08
N ASN A 518 -20.47 18.07 30.77
CA ASN A 518 -20.41 17.97 32.21
C ASN A 518 -19.13 18.62 32.75
N ALA A 519 -19.21 19.49 33.75
CA ALA A 519 -18.03 20.21 34.26
C ALA A 519 -16.98 19.30 34.92
N GLU A 520 -17.40 18.19 35.54
CA GLU A 520 -16.51 17.25 36.24
C GLU A 520 -15.99 16.13 35.35
N ALA A 521 -16.74 15.76 34.30
CA ALA A 521 -16.43 14.65 33.41
C ALA A 521 -16.12 15.06 31.96
N CYS A 522 -16.13 16.36 31.67
CA CYS A 522 -16.20 16.96 30.34
C CYS A 522 -17.49 16.64 29.56
N SER A 523 -17.82 15.35 29.45
CA SER A 523 -19.03 14.83 28.79
C SER A 523 -19.95 14.20 29.83
N GLU A 524 -21.27 14.43 29.71
CA GLU A 524 -22.25 13.77 30.58
C GLU A 524 -22.28 12.25 30.35
N SER A 525 -22.25 11.86 29.07
CA SER A 525 -22.24 10.47 28.62
C SER A 525 -21.21 10.26 27.51
N LEU A 526 -20.92 8.99 27.21
CA LEU A 526 -20.31 8.58 25.94
C LEU A 526 -21.37 7.90 25.07
N ILE A 527 -21.32 8.12 23.75
CA ILE A 527 -22.17 7.39 22.79
C ILE A 527 -21.31 6.38 22.05
N LEU A 528 -21.67 5.12 22.12
CA LEU A 528 -21.04 4.00 21.42
C LEU A 528 -21.92 3.54 20.27
N TYR A 529 -21.31 3.35 19.11
CA TYR A 529 -21.99 2.88 17.92
C TYR A 529 -20.99 2.24 16.95
N ALA A 530 -21.49 1.54 15.94
CA ALA A 530 -20.70 0.98 14.86
C ALA A 530 -21.14 1.57 13.53
N PHE A 531 -20.25 1.54 12.54
CA PHE A 531 -20.59 1.94 11.17
C PHE A 531 -20.84 0.74 10.27
N LYS A 532 -20.05 -0.32 10.45
CA LYS A 532 -20.19 -1.55 9.69
C LYS A 532 -19.83 -2.76 10.53
N ASP A 533 -20.41 -3.89 10.15
CA ASP A 533 -20.06 -5.19 10.68
C ASP A 533 -18.77 -5.71 10.04
N ALA A 534 -18.16 -6.70 10.66
CA ALA A 534 -16.96 -7.35 10.15
C ALA A 534 -17.30 -8.36 9.04
N THR A 535 -17.79 -7.83 7.92
CA THR A 535 -18.16 -8.58 6.71
C THR A 535 -17.20 -8.29 5.58
N ALA A 536 -16.89 -9.31 4.76
CA ALA A 536 -15.96 -9.16 3.65
C ALA A 536 -16.52 -8.23 2.57
N GLU A 537 -15.74 -7.23 2.19
CA GLU A 537 -16.04 -6.28 1.13
C GLU A 537 -14.83 -6.24 0.20
N TYR A 538 -14.97 -6.73 -1.03
CA TYR A 538 -13.82 -6.94 -1.89
C TYR A 538 -13.56 -5.73 -2.79
N ARG A 539 -12.29 -5.39 -2.97
CA ARG A 539 -11.84 -4.34 -3.90
C ARG A 539 -12.22 -4.61 -5.37
N SER A 540 -12.53 -5.87 -5.71
CA SER A 540 -12.96 -6.26 -7.06
C SER A 540 -14.45 -6.05 -7.30
N ASP A 541 -15.23 -5.71 -6.27
CA ASP A 541 -16.66 -5.45 -6.40
C ASP A 541 -16.91 -4.00 -6.85
N TYR A 542 -16.68 -3.74 -8.14
CA TYR A 542 -16.98 -2.46 -8.79
C TYR A 542 -18.50 -2.26 -9.01
N GLY A 543 -19.33 -2.54 -8.00
CA GLY A 543 -20.79 -2.39 -8.04
C GLY A 543 -21.25 -0.97 -8.39
N SER A 544 -22.49 -0.60 -8.05
CA SER A 544 -22.95 0.77 -8.31
C SER A 544 -22.07 1.79 -7.58
N ALA A 545 -21.55 2.77 -8.32
CA ALA A 545 -20.83 3.91 -7.76
C ALA A 545 -21.58 4.47 -6.54
N MET A 546 -20.83 4.87 -5.51
CA MET A 546 -21.37 5.40 -4.25
C MET A 546 -22.47 6.43 -4.52
N GLY A 547 -23.63 6.32 -3.86
CA GLY A 547 -24.76 7.22 -4.10
C GLY A 547 -26.08 6.74 -3.51
N SER A 548 -27.05 7.65 -3.42
CA SER A 548 -28.39 7.41 -2.88
C SER A 548 -29.47 7.61 -3.94
N GLY A 549 -30.48 6.73 -3.97
CA GLY A 549 -31.64 6.89 -4.86
C GLY A 549 -31.30 6.94 -6.36
N GLY A 550 -30.20 6.29 -6.78
CA GLY A 550 -29.72 6.31 -8.16
C GLY A 550 -28.89 7.55 -8.53
N LEU A 551 -28.60 8.43 -7.56
CA LEU A 551 -27.75 9.61 -7.76
C LEU A 551 -26.29 9.26 -7.43
N THR A 552 -25.49 9.02 -8.47
CA THR A 552 -24.05 8.79 -8.33
C THR A 552 -23.36 9.98 -7.66
N GLY A 553 -22.56 9.70 -6.63
CA GLY A 553 -21.82 10.68 -5.84
C GLY A 553 -22.61 11.43 -4.78
N VAL A 554 -23.93 11.24 -4.70
CA VAL A 554 -24.80 12.01 -3.79
C VAL A 554 -25.25 11.13 -2.64
N LEU A 555 -24.83 11.46 -1.42
CA LEU A 555 -25.18 10.72 -0.21
C LEU A 555 -26.31 11.42 0.54
N LEU A 556 -27.55 11.02 0.25
CA LEU A 556 -28.75 11.49 0.95
C LEU A 556 -29.05 10.61 2.16
N GLY A 557 -29.67 11.23 3.17
CA GLY A 557 -30.05 10.60 4.43
C GLY A 557 -28.98 10.77 5.50
N LEU A 558 -29.41 11.03 6.73
CA LEU A 558 -28.53 10.99 7.90
C LEU A 558 -28.27 9.54 8.28
N ASN A 559 -27.00 9.13 8.22
CA ASN A 559 -26.51 7.86 8.73
C ASN A 559 -25.50 8.09 9.88
N THR A 560 -25.08 7.01 10.55
CA THR A 560 -24.15 7.05 11.69
C THR A 560 -22.79 7.68 11.35
N GLY A 561 -22.32 7.56 10.11
CA GLY A 561 -21.11 8.23 9.62
C GLY A 561 -21.20 9.75 9.64
N PHE A 562 -22.39 10.30 9.38
CA PHE A 562 -22.64 11.74 9.25
C PHE A 562 -23.01 12.43 10.55
N ILE A 563 -23.38 11.69 11.61
CA ILE A 563 -23.77 12.28 12.89
C ILE A 563 -22.68 13.22 13.40
N SER A 564 -21.49 12.68 13.71
CA SER A 564 -20.36 13.49 14.20
C SER A 564 -20.10 14.68 13.27
N PRO A 565 -19.99 14.54 11.93
CA PRO A 565 -19.91 15.66 10.99
C PRO A 565 -20.92 16.78 11.23
N MET A 566 -22.19 16.42 11.29
CA MET A 566 -23.28 17.37 11.45
C MET A 566 -23.20 18.12 12.79
N VAL A 567 -22.85 17.42 13.87
CA VAL A 567 -22.89 17.96 15.24
C VAL A 567 -21.54 18.52 15.73
N GLY A 568 -20.43 18.19 15.06
CA GLY A 568 -19.09 18.70 15.36
C GLY A 568 -18.42 18.10 16.59
N ASN A 569 -18.96 17.02 17.15
CA ASN A 569 -18.42 16.30 18.31
C ASN A 569 -17.18 15.46 17.96
N PRO A 570 -16.24 15.29 18.90
CA PRO A 570 -15.11 14.38 18.72
C PRO A 570 -15.58 12.93 18.72
N ASP A 571 -14.94 12.13 17.87
CA ASP A 571 -15.37 10.77 17.56
C ASP A 571 -14.17 9.88 17.22
N PHE A 572 -14.07 8.76 17.93
CA PHE A 572 -12.90 7.89 17.94
C PHE A 572 -13.29 6.50 17.47
N SER A 573 -12.68 6.03 16.39
CA SER A 573 -12.73 4.64 15.96
C SER A 573 -11.64 3.83 16.66
N ILE A 574 -12.06 2.77 17.35
CA ILE A 574 -11.19 1.91 18.15
C ILE A 574 -11.34 0.46 17.65
N PRO A 575 -10.25 -0.20 17.22
CA PRO A 575 -10.28 -1.62 16.94
C PRO A 575 -10.37 -2.40 18.25
N ILE A 576 -11.31 -3.34 18.34
CA ILE A 576 -11.63 -4.08 19.57
C ILE A 576 -11.49 -5.60 19.43
N GLY A 577 -11.16 -6.08 18.23
CA GLY A 577 -10.92 -7.48 17.97
C GLY A 577 -10.94 -7.81 16.48
N GLN A 578 -11.05 -9.09 16.17
CA GLN A 578 -11.19 -9.58 14.81
C GLN A 578 -12.07 -10.84 14.79
N VAL A 579 -12.73 -11.08 13.67
CA VAL A 579 -13.52 -12.29 13.44
C VAL A 579 -13.00 -13.06 12.26
N LYS A 580 -13.14 -14.38 12.35
CA LYS A 580 -12.77 -15.30 11.29
C LYS A 580 -13.84 -15.28 10.20
N TYR A 581 -13.44 -15.29 8.94
CA TYR A 581 -14.30 -15.57 7.80
C TYR A 581 -13.61 -16.53 6.83
N ASP A 582 -14.38 -17.23 6.01
CA ASP A 582 -13.83 -18.07 4.96
C ASP A 582 -13.69 -17.23 3.68
N SER A 583 -12.45 -16.94 3.27
CA SER A 583 -12.19 -16.12 2.10
C SER A 583 -12.56 -16.85 0.80
N SER A 584 -13.29 -16.14 -0.04
CA SER A 584 -13.60 -16.62 -1.39
C SER A 584 -12.40 -16.54 -2.35
N ILE A 585 -11.38 -15.76 -1.97
CA ILE A 585 -10.16 -15.50 -2.75
C ILE A 585 -9.08 -16.52 -2.38
N THR A 586 -8.65 -16.56 -1.11
CA THR A 586 -7.57 -17.47 -0.69
C THR A 586 -8.06 -18.89 -0.49
N ARG A 587 -9.39 -19.10 -0.32
CA ARG A 587 -9.99 -20.39 0.06
C ARG A 587 -9.52 -20.88 1.43
N HIS A 588 -9.01 -19.97 2.25
CA HIS A 588 -8.60 -20.20 3.62
C HIS A 588 -9.42 -19.35 4.58
N ALA A 589 -9.28 -19.68 5.86
CA ALA A 589 -9.80 -18.84 6.92
C ALA A 589 -8.91 -17.61 7.08
N GLU A 590 -9.52 -16.44 7.00
CA GLU A 590 -8.89 -15.15 7.17
C GLU A 590 -9.59 -14.36 8.28
N TYR A 591 -9.06 -13.19 8.64
CA TYR A 591 -9.59 -12.38 9.75
C TYR A 591 -9.92 -10.94 9.34
N LEU A 592 -11.10 -10.48 9.74
CA LEU A 592 -11.55 -9.09 9.56
C LEU A 592 -11.58 -8.35 10.89
N PRO A 593 -11.19 -7.06 10.92
CA PRO A 593 -11.23 -6.27 12.13
C PRO A 593 -12.67 -6.00 12.59
N VAL A 594 -12.85 -5.92 13.91
CA VAL A 594 -14.06 -5.43 14.56
C VAL A 594 -13.70 -4.14 15.28
N SER A 595 -14.48 -3.09 15.05
CA SER A 595 -14.23 -1.76 15.61
C SER A 595 -15.50 -1.15 16.19
N VAL A 596 -15.34 -0.24 17.15
CA VAL A 596 -16.42 0.55 17.74
C VAL A 596 -16.04 2.02 17.72
N ARG A 597 -17.03 2.88 17.46
CA ARG A 597 -16.91 4.33 17.59
C ARG A 597 -17.33 4.79 18.97
N ILE A 598 -16.58 5.75 19.52
CA ILE A 598 -16.86 6.39 20.78
C ILE A 598 -16.95 7.89 20.55
N MET A 599 -18.12 8.47 20.79
CA MET A 599 -18.35 9.91 20.70
C MET A 599 -18.48 10.54 22.08
N ALA A 600 -17.87 11.71 22.26
CA ALA A 600 -17.97 12.52 23.48
C ALA A 600 -18.55 13.92 23.18
N ALA A 601 -18.90 14.67 24.21
CA ALA A 601 -19.39 16.04 24.06
C ALA A 601 -18.36 16.93 23.35
N GLU A 602 -18.84 17.97 22.66
CA GLU A 602 -18.01 18.88 21.88
C GLU A 602 -16.89 19.49 22.74
N GLY A 603 -15.64 19.45 22.27
CA GLY A 603 -14.47 19.93 23.00
C GLY A 603 -13.94 18.98 24.08
N CYS A 604 -14.47 17.76 24.18
CA CYS A 604 -13.99 16.70 25.07
C CYS A 604 -13.02 15.73 24.39
N ASP A 605 -12.16 16.24 23.54
CA ASP A 605 -11.07 15.51 22.88
C ASP A 605 -9.90 15.22 23.84
N GLY A 606 -9.78 16.03 24.91
CA GLY A 606 -8.68 16.00 25.87
C GLY A 606 -8.89 15.01 27.02
N ARG A 607 -7.95 14.97 27.99
CA ARG A 607 -7.91 14.04 29.14
C ARG A 607 -8.26 14.70 30.51
N PRO A 608 -8.59 13.92 31.58
CA PRO A 608 -8.76 14.46 32.94
C PRO A 608 -7.45 15.03 33.49
N ARG A 609 -7.51 15.87 34.54
CA ARG A 609 -6.33 16.52 35.16
C ARG A 609 -5.37 15.49 35.78
N ARG A 610 -4.06 15.65 35.57
CA ARG A 610 -2.99 15.14 36.46
C ARG A 610 -2.04 16.30 36.81
N GLY A 611 -1.53 16.31 38.04
CA GLY A 611 -0.41 17.17 38.43
C GLY A 611 0.82 16.90 37.53
N GLN A 612 1.54 17.96 37.15
CA GLN A 612 2.78 17.92 36.36
C GLN A 612 3.97 17.33 37.15
N PRO A 613 5.11 16.96 36.52
CA PRO A 613 5.40 16.82 35.07
C PRO A 613 5.86 15.40 34.68
N LEU A 614 6.14 15.24 33.37
CA LEU A 614 6.57 14.03 32.68
C LEU A 614 7.96 13.55 33.13
N GLY A 615 8.03 12.37 33.74
CA GLY A 615 9.26 11.62 33.92
C GLY A 615 9.45 10.65 32.76
N TYR A 616 10.41 10.95 31.88
CA TYR A 616 10.95 10.04 30.90
C TYR A 616 11.49 8.79 31.61
N ARG A 617 10.97 7.59 31.30
CA ARG A 617 11.63 6.33 31.66
C ARG A 617 12.13 5.67 30.38
N ALA A 618 13.42 5.88 30.10
CA ALA A 618 14.21 4.96 29.30
C ALA A 618 14.23 3.60 30.04
N ASN A 619 13.88 2.53 29.35
CA ASN A 619 13.99 1.18 29.89
C ASN A 619 15.46 0.75 29.88
N GLY A 620 16.05 0.64 31.08
CA GLY A 620 17.28 -0.10 31.34
C GLY A 620 17.06 -0.99 32.57
N LEU A 621 17.21 -2.30 32.40
CA LEU A 621 17.07 -3.31 33.46
C LEU A 621 18.25 -3.28 34.44
N ALA A 622 17.97 -3.13 35.74
CA ALA A 622 18.71 -3.78 36.83
C ALA A 622 17.84 -3.79 38.11
N GLY A 623 17.70 -4.97 38.74
CA GLY A 623 16.70 -5.22 39.79
C GLY A 623 17.15 -4.97 41.24
N MET A 624 16.17 -4.89 42.15
CA MET A 624 16.10 -5.62 43.43
C MET A 624 14.81 -5.22 44.20
N ALA A 625 14.29 -6.15 45.00
CA ALA A 625 12.94 -6.22 45.55
C ALA A 625 12.60 -5.29 46.72
N ALA A 626 11.34 -4.82 46.80
CA ALA A 626 10.52 -4.68 48.01
C ALA A 626 9.03 -4.42 47.64
N SER A 627 8.14 -4.99 48.45
CA SER A 627 6.67 -5.16 48.32
C SER A 627 5.81 -3.93 48.79
N PRO A 628 4.48 -4.07 48.98
CA PRO A 628 3.37 -3.81 48.05
C PRO A 628 2.55 -2.54 48.45
N GLU A 629 1.44 -2.27 47.74
CA GLU A 629 0.41 -1.24 48.00
C GLU A 629 0.73 0.21 47.62
N VAL A 630 0.46 0.58 46.36
CA VAL A 630 -0.34 1.78 46.02
C VAL A 630 -1.04 1.50 44.68
N MET A 631 -2.38 1.49 44.66
CA MET A 631 -3.16 1.56 43.41
C MET A 631 -2.89 2.91 42.74
N ASP A 632 -2.20 2.90 41.60
CA ASP A 632 -2.07 4.07 40.72
C ASP A 632 -3.20 4.05 39.69
N THR A 633 -4.22 4.89 39.90
CA THR A 633 -5.38 5.03 39.02
C THR A 633 -5.32 6.39 38.30
N GLY A 634 -5.27 6.37 36.96
CA GLY A 634 -5.65 7.51 36.11
C GLY A 634 -4.68 7.88 34.97
N ASN A 635 -4.73 7.18 33.84
CA ASN A 635 -4.24 7.64 32.53
C ASN A 635 -5.20 7.10 31.46
N PHE A 636 -5.91 7.88 30.64
CA PHE A 636 -6.80 7.29 29.60
C PHE A 636 -6.03 6.40 28.60
N ALA A 637 -4.77 6.71 28.30
CA ALA A 637 -3.95 5.89 27.41
C ALA A 637 -3.32 4.69 28.12
N GLY A 638 -2.82 4.82 29.35
CA GLY A 638 -2.34 3.71 30.17
C GLY A 638 -3.47 2.83 30.73
N ILE A 639 -4.68 3.37 30.82
CA ILE A 639 -5.92 2.63 31.10
C ILE A 639 -6.42 2.01 29.82
N MET A 640 -6.28 2.62 28.63
CA MET A 640 -6.54 1.90 27.39
C MET A 640 -5.52 0.80 27.17
N ASP A 641 -4.24 1.01 27.44
CA ASP A 641 -3.24 -0.05 27.45
C ASP A 641 -3.60 -1.11 28.49
N GLN A 642 -3.93 -0.73 29.73
CA GLN A 642 -4.30 -1.70 30.76
C GLN A 642 -5.67 -2.36 30.53
N PHE A 643 -6.61 -1.68 29.86
CA PHE A 643 -7.90 -2.21 29.43
C PHE A 643 -7.73 -3.12 28.20
N LEU A 644 -6.82 -2.81 27.28
CA LEU A 644 -6.41 -3.64 26.12
C LEU A 644 -5.58 -4.86 26.58
N ASP A 645 -4.75 -4.69 27.60
CA ASP A 645 -3.99 -5.75 28.27
C ASP A 645 -4.93 -6.66 29.10
N ASP A 646 -5.85 -6.10 29.88
CA ASP A 646 -6.91 -6.84 30.61
C ASP A 646 -7.97 -7.42 29.65
N LEU A 647 -8.10 -6.85 28.43
CA LEU A 647 -8.90 -7.43 27.34
C LEU A 647 -8.26 -8.76 26.86
N GLY A 648 -6.97 -8.99 27.15
CA GLY A 648 -6.24 -10.24 26.93
C GLY A 648 -5.38 -10.26 25.67
N THR A 649 -5.08 -9.11 25.07
CA THR A 649 -4.36 -9.03 23.80
C THR A 649 -3.60 -7.70 23.70
N PRO A 650 -2.25 -7.69 23.65
CA PRO A 650 -1.58 -6.80 22.69
C PRO A 650 -2.33 -7.00 21.37
N LEU A 651 -2.52 -5.98 20.51
CA LEU A 651 -3.01 -6.23 19.13
C LEU A 651 -2.37 -7.56 18.72
N PRO A 652 -3.15 -8.62 18.39
CA PRO A 652 -2.51 -9.82 17.87
C PRO A 652 -1.53 -9.29 16.85
N SER A 653 -0.29 -9.78 16.84
CA SER A 653 0.51 -9.63 15.64
C SER A 653 -0.40 -10.18 14.55
N PHE A 654 -1.13 -9.29 13.87
CA PHE A 654 -1.99 -9.65 12.77
C PHE A 654 -0.99 -10.30 11.86
N ASP A 655 -1.16 -11.61 11.66
CA ASP A 655 -0.17 -12.40 10.96
C ASP A 655 0.01 -11.76 9.59
N MET A 656 1.07 -10.96 9.46
CA MET A 656 1.40 -10.21 8.26
C MET A 656 2.23 -11.12 7.35
N GLY A 657 1.90 -12.41 7.31
CA GLY A 657 2.55 -13.46 6.53
C GLY A 657 2.53 -13.25 5.01
N PHE A 658 2.37 -12.01 4.54
CA PHE A 658 2.66 -11.53 3.19
C PHE A 658 3.86 -10.56 3.14
N SER A 659 4.66 -10.43 4.22
CA SER A 659 5.96 -9.76 4.12
C SER A 659 6.97 -10.65 3.39
N THR A 660 7.37 -10.25 2.20
CA THR A 660 8.49 -10.84 1.46
C THR A 660 9.85 -10.57 2.13
N GLU A 661 9.90 -9.72 3.17
CA GLU A 661 11.16 -9.30 3.81
C GLU A 661 11.75 -10.33 4.79
N GLN A 662 10.93 -11.20 5.42
CA GLN A 662 11.48 -12.24 6.32
C GLN A 662 12.13 -13.42 5.59
N ASN A 663 11.80 -13.66 4.31
CA ASN A 663 12.29 -14.84 3.59
C ASN A 663 13.76 -14.78 3.15
N ASN A 664 14.41 -13.61 3.22
CA ASN A 664 15.83 -13.46 2.85
C ASN A 664 16.79 -13.48 4.05
N ALA A 665 16.31 -13.29 5.29
CA ALA A 665 17.18 -13.24 6.47
C ALA A 665 17.23 -14.56 7.28
N GLN A 666 16.30 -15.50 7.06
CA GLN A 666 16.20 -16.74 7.83
C GLN A 666 16.69 -18.02 7.11
N ARG A 667 17.32 -17.93 5.94
CA ARG A 667 17.95 -19.10 5.27
C ARG A 667 19.46 -19.22 5.50
N GLN A 668 19.95 -18.84 6.67
CA GLN A 668 21.31 -19.18 7.10
C GLN A 668 21.30 -19.54 8.60
N GLU A 669 21.63 -20.82 8.88
CA GLU A 669 21.86 -21.47 10.20
C GLU A 669 20.58 -21.91 10.96
N ASP A 670 20.31 -23.16 11.38
CA ASP A 670 21.05 -24.43 11.55
C ASP A 670 20.13 -25.63 11.19
N LEU A 671 20.65 -26.65 10.50
CA LEU A 671 19.97 -27.95 10.32
C LEU A 671 20.31 -28.88 11.51
N PRO A 672 19.32 -29.40 12.26
CA PRO A 672 19.57 -30.45 13.25
C PRO A 672 20.01 -31.75 12.58
N SER A 673 21.08 -32.34 13.10
CA SER A 673 21.86 -33.44 12.55
C SER A 673 21.30 -34.85 12.74
N ASP A 674 20.00 -35.03 12.97
CA ASP A 674 19.44 -36.34 13.36
C ASP A 674 18.22 -36.68 12.52
N LEU A 675 18.40 -37.18 11.30
CA LEU A 675 17.34 -37.88 10.54
C LEU A 675 17.88 -38.67 9.32
N PHE A 676 19.04 -39.31 9.45
CA PHE A 676 19.44 -40.38 8.53
C PHE A 676 20.22 -41.46 9.27
N ASP A 677 19.51 -42.54 9.63
CA ASP A 677 20.16 -43.82 9.89
C ASP A 677 19.26 -44.98 9.41
N GLY A 678 19.79 -45.75 8.45
CA GLY A 678 19.45 -47.11 7.98
C GLY A 678 17.98 -47.42 7.63
N ALA A 679 17.62 -48.12 6.55
CA ALA A 679 18.26 -49.12 5.69
C ALA A 679 17.13 -49.59 4.72
N ALA A 680 17.29 -50.18 3.55
CA ALA A 680 18.37 -50.53 2.65
C ALA A 680 17.66 -50.98 1.35
N MET A 681 18.21 -50.67 0.18
CA MET A 681 18.03 -51.51 -1.00
C MET A 681 19.38 -51.76 -1.62
N GLN A 682 19.81 -53.02 -1.54
CA GLN A 682 21.01 -53.56 -2.14
C GLN A 682 20.65 -54.28 -3.44
N GLN A 683 21.55 -54.07 -4.41
CA GLN A 683 21.94 -54.95 -5.52
C GLN A 683 21.13 -54.91 -6.83
N ASP A 684 21.70 -54.18 -7.81
CA ASP A 684 22.43 -54.74 -8.99
C ASP A 684 21.78 -55.99 -9.65
N GLN A 685 21.56 -56.08 -10.96
CA GLN A 685 22.50 -55.77 -12.04
C GLN A 685 21.88 -56.09 -13.43
N ASN A 686 22.27 -55.27 -14.41
CA ASN A 686 22.49 -55.56 -15.84
C ASN A 686 21.34 -55.81 -16.83
N GLY A 687 21.31 -54.98 -17.89
CA GLY A 687 21.19 -55.48 -19.26
C GLY A 687 20.34 -54.68 -20.27
N MET A 688 20.95 -53.66 -20.90
CA MET A 688 20.87 -53.30 -22.34
C MET A 688 19.54 -53.45 -23.14
N TYR A 689 19.03 -52.32 -23.65
CA TYR A 689 18.18 -52.17 -24.86
C TYR A 689 18.95 -52.53 -26.16
N PRO A 690 18.37 -52.65 -27.39
CA PRO A 690 17.11 -52.05 -27.90
C PRO A 690 16.28 -52.88 -28.93
N GLY A 691 15.13 -52.35 -29.40
CA GLY A 691 14.71 -52.50 -30.81
C GLY A 691 13.22 -52.72 -31.16
N THR A 692 12.52 -51.63 -31.52
CA THR A 692 11.60 -51.43 -32.67
C THR A 692 10.48 -52.44 -33.05
N ALA A 693 9.23 -51.96 -33.21
CA ALA A 693 8.59 -51.69 -34.53
C ALA A 693 7.03 -51.70 -34.51
N GLU A 694 6.46 -50.64 -35.11
CA GLU A 694 5.31 -50.56 -36.05
C GLU A 694 3.87 -51.05 -35.76
N LYS A 695 2.93 -50.15 -36.13
CA LYS A 695 1.59 -50.32 -36.79
C LYS A 695 0.41 -50.85 -35.96
N LEU A 696 -0.86 -50.49 -36.21
CA LEU A 696 -1.62 -49.36 -36.78
C LEU A 696 -3.09 -49.88 -36.81
N MET A 697 -4.07 -49.05 -36.41
CA MET A 697 -5.51 -49.10 -36.76
C MET A 697 -6.32 -50.37 -36.37
N ASP A 698 -7.65 -50.41 -36.32
CA ASP A 698 -8.81 -49.51 -36.10
C ASP A 698 -10.02 -50.43 -36.39
N ALA A 699 -11.11 -50.41 -35.60
CA ALA A 699 -12.42 -50.99 -35.98
C ALA A 699 -13.51 -50.77 -34.91
N THR A 700 -14.46 -49.88 -35.23
CA THR A 700 -15.86 -49.77 -34.73
C THR A 700 -16.80 -50.85 -35.34
N PRO A 701 -18.14 -50.87 -35.11
CA PRO A 701 -18.99 -50.80 -33.89
C PRO A 701 -20.13 -51.87 -33.91
N THR A 702 -21.05 -51.93 -32.92
CA THR A 702 -22.46 -52.34 -33.16
C THR A 702 -23.42 -52.00 -32.00
N SER A 703 -24.68 -51.75 -32.38
CA SER A 703 -25.83 -51.19 -31.65
C SER A 703 -26.59 -52.16 -30.72
N GLN A 704 -27.28 -51.61 -29.69
CA GLN A 704 -28.73 -51.80 -29.42
C GLN A 704 -29.16 -51.06 -28.12
N ASN A 705 -30.40 -50.56 -28.10
CA ASN A 705 -31.14 -49.92 -26.98
C ASN A 705 -32.43 -50.76 -26.74
N PRO A 706 -33.26 -50.64 -25.67
CA PRO A 706 -33.26 -49.70 -24.53
C PRO A 706 -33.69 -50.30 -23.15
N GLU A 707 -33.81 -49.40 -22.14
CA GLU A 707 -34.57 -49.44 -20.86
C GLU A 707 -33.86 -49.63 -19.50
N ASN A 708 -33.98 -48.55 -18.70
CA ASN A 708 -33.99 -48.40 -17.25
C ASN A 708 -32.92 -49.09 -16.39
N ILE A 709 -31.96 -48.30 -15.88
CA ILE A 709 -31.42 -48.39 -14.51
C ILE A 709 -30.97 -46.98 -14.07
N THR A 710 -31.29 -46.69 -12.81
CA THR A 710 -30.91 -45.57 -11.94
C THR A 710 -29.47 -45.03 -12.10
N THR A 711 -29.32 -43.72 -11.91
CA THR A 711 -28.08 -42.91 -11.87
C THR A 711 -26.85 -43.58 -11.23
N PRO A 712 -25.67 -43.35 -11.85
CA PRO A 712 -24.48 -42.89 -11.15
C PRO A 712 -24.06 -41.50 -11.63
N GLY A 713 -23.62 -40.65 -10.69
CA GLY A 713 -23.23 -39.27 -10.93
C GLY A 713 -22.17 -39.10 -12.03
N THR A 714 -22.31 -38.03 -12.79
CA THR A 714 -21.26 -37.50 -13.66
C THR A 714 -20.04 -37.17 -12.81
N SER A 715 -19.03 -38.04 -12.81
CA SER A 715 -17.70 -37.61 -12.39
C SER A 715 -17.24 -36.56 -13.40
N SER A 716 -17.04 -35.33 -12.93
CA SER A 716 -16.37 -34.31 -13.74
C SER A 716 -14.96 -34.83 -14.03
N GLN A 717 -14.66 -35.20 -15.28
CA GLN A 717 -13.28 -35.43 -15.68
C GLN A 717 -12.50 -34.14 -15.39
N LYS A 718 -11.56 -34.18 -14.44
CA LYS A 718 -10.71 -33.04 -14.10
C LYS A 718 -9.43 -33.10 -14.94
N CYS A 719 -9.10 -32.02 -15.66
CA CYS A 719 -7.79 -31.81 -16.30
C CYS A 719 -6.89 -31.01 -15.33
N SER A 720 -5.58 -31.31 -15.28
CA SER A 720 -4.56 -30.56 -14.50
C SER A 720 -4.09 -29.27 -15.20
N CYS A 721 -4.77 -28.83 -16.25
CA CYS A 721 -4.34 -27.71 -17.08
C CYS A 721 -4.24 -26.37 -16.31
N ILE A 722 -5.07 -26.16 -15.28
CA ILE A 722 -4.97 -24.97 -14.42
C ILE A 722 -3.70 -25.02 -13.55
N GLU A 723 -3.34 -26.21 -13.06
CA GLU A 723 -2.10 -26.41 -12.30
C GLU A 723 -0.87 -26.14 -13.17
N LEU A 724 -0.90 -26.57 -14.44
CA LEU A 724 0.16 -26.29 -15.41
C LEU A 724 0.31 -24.79 -15.74
N VAL A 725 -0.81 -24.04 -15.74
CA VAL A 725 -0.79 -22.57 -15.94
C VAL A 725 -0.25 -21.87 -14.70
N ASN A 726 -0.72 -22.24 -13.51
CA ASN A 726 -0.27 -21.63 -12.25
C ASN A 726 1.22 -21.89 -12.01
N GLN A 727 1.69 -23.10 -12.33
CA GLN A 727 3.10 -23.46 -12.23
C GLN A 727 4.00 -22.54 -13.08
N HIS A 728 3.57 -22.16 -14.30
CA HIS A 728 4.34 -21.23 -15.14
C HIS A 728 4.56 -19.87 -14.46
N PHE A 729 3.48 -19.27 -13.92
CA PHE A 729 3.56 -17.95 -13.30
C PHE A 729 4.41 -17.97 -12.03
N SER A 730 4.29 -19.02 -11.21
CA SER A 730 5.13 -19.20 -10.02
C SER A 730 6.61 -19.47 -10.34
N ASP A 731 6.90 -20.24 -11.39
CA ASP A 731 8.27 -20.59 -11.77
C ASP A 731 9.02 -19.41 -12.42
N ILE A 732 8.32 -18.47 -13.08
CA ILE A 732 8.93 -17.24 -13.62
C ILE A 732 9.30 -16.28 -12.49
N GLU A 733 8.40 -16.04 -11.55
CA GLU A 733 8.59 -15.10 -10.43
C GLU A 733 9.77 -15.50 -9.52
N SER A 734 10.14 -16.78 -9.51
CA SER A 734 11.23 -17.32 -8.69
C SER A 734 12.58 -17.43 -9.41
N SER A 735 12.66 -17.19 -10.72
CA SER A 735 13.90 -17.37 -11.49
C SER A 735 14.78 -16.11 -11.55
N LEU A 736 15.86 -16.07 -10.75
CA LEU A 736 16.82 -14.95 -10.69
C LEU A 736 18.04 -15.12 -11.62
N GLU A 737 18.21 -16.30 -12.24
CA GLU A 737 19.37 -16.62 -13.10
C GLU A 737 19.00 -16.81 -14.58
N THR A 738 19.85 -16.28 -15.48
CA THR A 738 19.63 -16.22 -16.94
C THR A 738 19.29 -17.57 -17.59
N PHE A 739 19.93 -18.67 -17.21
CA PHE A 739 19.63 -20.00 -17.79
C PHE A 739 18.43 -20.71 -17.13
N GLN A 740 18.08 -20.33 -15.90
CA GLN A 740 16.89 -20.85 -15.22
C GLN A 740 15.63 -20.31 -15.88
N THR A 741 15.60 -19.02 -16.24
CA THR A 741 14.47 -18.42 -16.99
C THR A 741 14.25 -19.13 -18.33
N LEU A 742 15.30 -19.42 -19.10
CA LEU A 742 15.18 -20.19 -20.36
C LEU A 742 14.63 -21.60 -20.14
N LYS A 743 15.06 -22.29 -19.08
CA LYS A 743 14.56 -23.62 -18.73
C LYS A 743 13.07 -23.59 -18.37
N VAL A 744 12.66 -22.60 -17.56
CA VAL A 744 11.25 -22.37 -17.20
C VAL A 744 10.41 -22.08 -18.43
N LEU A 745 10.87 -21.22 -19.33
CA LEU A 745 10.14 -20.90 -20.57
C LEU A 745 9.98 -22.12 -21.50
N LYS A 746 10.99 -23.00 -21.60
CA LYS A 746 10.87 -24.27 -22.34
C LYS A 746 9.84 -25.21 -21.73
N GLN A 747 9.87 -25.36 -20.40
CA GLN A 747 8.88 -26.16 -19.68
C GLN A 747 7.46 -25.61 -19.87
N SER A 748 7.34 -24.29 -19.94
CA SER A 748 6.07 -23.60 -20.15
C SER A 748 5.50 -23.80 -21.56
N LEU A 749 6.35 -23.89 -22.58
CA LEU A 749 5.93 -24.28 -23.94
C LEU A 749 5.41 -25.73 -23.98
N ALA A 750 6.02 -26.64 -23.22
CA ALA A 750 5.55 -28.02 -23.10
C ALA A 750 4.19 -28.08 -22.40
N SER A 751 4.00 -27.30 -21.32
CA SER A 751 2.71 -27.14 -20.63
C SER A 751 1.64 -26.58 -21.56
N ALA A 752 1.95 -25.52 -22.31
CA ALA A 752 1.01 -24.92 -23.26
C ALA A 752 0.59 -25.90 -24.36
N ARG A 753 1.52 -26.74 -24.85
CA ARG A 753 1.20 -27.83 -25.80
C ARG A 753 0.23 -28.85 -25.20
N ALA A 754 0.52 -29.33 -23.98
CA ALA A 754 -0.32 -30.30 -23.28
C ALA A 754 -1.74 -29.75 -23.04
N ILE A 755 -1.86 -28.45 -22.74
CA ILE A 755 -3.15 -27.78 -22.58
C ILE A 755 -3.88 -27.69 -23.93
N LEU A 756 -3.21 -27.28 -25.01
CA LEU A 756 -3.80 -27.16 -26.34
C LEU A 756 -4.33 -28.50 -26.89
N GLU A 757 -3.67 -29.61 -26.54
CA GLU A 757 -4.06 -30.98 -26.90
C GLU A 757 -5.10 -31.59 -25.95
N CYS A 758 -5.41 -30.92 -24.82
CA CYS A 758 -6.31 -31.46 -23.81
C CYS A 758 -7.75 -31.58 -24.32
N THR A 759 -8.25 -32.80 -24.44
CA THR A 759 -9.62 -33.06 -24.92
C THR A 759 -10.69 -32.75 -23.87
N VAL A 760 -10.36 -32.82 -22.57
CA VAL A 760 -11.29 -32.51 -21.46
C VAL A 760 -11.57 -31.01 -21.37
N CYS A 761 -10.51 -30.21 -21.36
CA CYS A 761 -10.59 -28.75 -21.26
C CYS A 761 -11.22 -28.10 -22.52
N PHE A 762 -11.35 -28.86 -23.63
CA PHE A 762 -11.86 -28.41 -24.93
C PHE A 762 -12.93 -29.34 -25.54
N GLN A 763 -13.67 -30.12 -24.74
CA GLN A 763 -14.75 -30.99 -25.24
C GLN A 763 -15.97 -30.15 -25.72
N SER A 764 -16.61 -30.60 -26.81
CA SER A 764 -17.68 -29.92 -27.57
C SER A 764 -18.66 -29.12 -26.70
N ILE A 765 -18.56 -27.79 -26.78
CA ILE A 765 -19.46 -26.85 -26.11
C ILE A 765 -20.52 -26.44 -27.13
N LYS A 766 -21.74 -26.94 -27.00
CA LYS A 766 -22.93 -26.45 -27.73
C LYS A 766 -23.38 -25.04 -27.29
N SER A 767 -22.45 -24.17 -26.90
CA SER A 767 -22.75 -22.82 -26.43
C SER A 767 -21.64 -21.86 -26.87
N PRO A 768 -21.98 -20.67 -27.41
CA PRO A 768 -20.99 -19.69 -27.87
C PRO A 768 -20.24 -19.01 -26.73
N ARG A 769 -20.53 -19.37 -25.48
CA ARG A 769 -19.76 -18.93 -24.31
C ARG A 769 -18.46 -19.71 -24.28
N THR A 770 -17.52 -19.17 -25.03
CA THR A 770 -16.20 -19.74 -25.21
C THR A 770 -15.52 -19.96 -23.86
N SER A 771 -14.95 -21.15 -23.72
CA SER A 771 -14.35 -21.69 -22.50
C SER A 771 -13.35 -20.74 -21.84
N ARG A 772 -13.48 -20.54 -20.52
CA ARG A 772 -12.48 -19.89 -19.62
C ARG A 772 -11.04 -20.40 -19.88
N ASN A 773 -10.90 -21.61 -20.42
CA ASN A 773 -9.63 -22.24 -20.76
C ASN A 773 -8.95 -21.62 -21.99
N VAL A 774 -9.69 -21.05 -22.95
CA VAL A 774 -9.12 -20.32 -24.10
C VAL A 774 -8.43 -19.04 -23.64
N TYR A 775 -9.05 -18.33 -22.70
CA TYR A 775 -8.47 -17.14 -22.09
C TYR A 775 -7.21 -17.47 -21.28
N LEU A 776 -7.25 -18.57 -20.51
CA LEU A 776 -6.09 -19.03 -19.73
C LEU A 776 -4.93 -19.46 -20.63
N LEU A 777 -5.18 -20.27 -21.65
CA LEU A 777 -4.15 -20.69 -22.61
C LEU A 777 -3.62 -19.50 -23.43
N GLY A 778 -4.49 -18.58 -23.84
CA GLY A 778 -4.07 -17.37 -24.53
C GLY A 778 -3.22 -16.44 -23.66
N SER A 779 -3.58 -16.28 -22.38
CA SER A 779 -2.79 -15.52 -21.41
C SER A 779 -1.41 -16.16 -21.18
N LEU A 780 -1.37 -17.49 -21.06
CA LEU A 780 -0.11 -18.25 -20.95
C LEU A 780 0.77 -18.06 -22.19
N LEU A 781 0.25 -18.21 -23.40
CA LEU A 781 1.02 -18.04 -24.64
C LEU A 781 1.52 -16.60 -24.84
N SER A 782 0.70 -15.61 -24.45
CA SER A 782 1.07 -14.19 -24.48
C SER A 782 2.18 -13.86 -23.46
N SER A 783 2.08 -14.41 -22.25
CA SER A 783 3.09 -14.31 -21.20
C SER A 783 4.42 -14.91 -21.66
N ILE A 784 4.40 -16.15 -22.17
CA ILE A 784 5.60 -16.82 -22.71
C ILE A 784 6.27 -15.97 -23.81
N GLY A 785 5.48 -15.41 -24.74
CA GLY A 785 5.99 -14.55 -25.80
C GLY A 785 6.67 -13.29 -25.27
N SER A 786 6.01 -12.59 -24.35
CA SER A 786 6.55 -11.37 -23.72
C SER A 786 7.84 -11.66 -22.95
N SER A 787 7.86 -12.74 -22.17
CA SER A 787 9.05 -13.15 -21.40
C SER A 787 10.23 -13.53 -22.28
N TYR A 788 10.03 -14.12 -23.47
CA TYR A 788 11.12 -14.35 -24.41
C TYR A 788 11.69 -13.04 -24.98
N GLY A 789 10.83 -12.06 -25.28
CA GLY A 789 11.23 -10.73 -25.75
C GLY A 789 12.03 -9.98 -24.68
N ASP A 790 11.52 -9.91 -23.46
CA ASP A 790 12.16 -9.24 -22.33
C ASP A 790 13.50 -9.90 -21.98
N PHE A 791 13.53 -11.23 -21.94
CA PHE A 791 14.76 -12.00 -21.72
C PHE A 791 15.85 -11.61 -22.72
N PHE A 792 15.53 -11.62 -24.01
CA PHE A 792 16.49 -11.28 -25.06
C PHE A 792 16.93 -9.82 -24.98
N TYR A 793 15.99 -8.90 -24.75
CA TYR A 793 16.27 -7.47 -24.61
C TYR A 793 17.24 -7.18 -23.45
N VAL A 794 17.01 -7.80 -22.28
CA VAL A 794 17.90 -7.67 -21.12
C VAL A 794 19.29 -8.24 -21.40
N GLN A 795 19.39 -9.40 -22.06
CA GLN A 795 20.71 -9.95 -22.43
C GLN A 795 21.42 -9.07 -23.47
N LYS A 796 20.70 -8.46 -24.40
CA LYS A 796 21.26 -7.52 -25.39
C LYS A 796 21.84 -6.27 -24.72
N GLN A 797 21.11 -5.65 -23.80
CA GLN A 797 21.63 -4.50 -23.04
C GLN A 797 22.89 -4.84 -22.22
N ARG A 798 22.97 -6.05 -21.66
CA ARG A 798 24.18 -6.53 -20.98
C ARG A 798 25.39 -6.60 -21.91
N THR A 799 25.20 -6.93 -23.19
CA THR A 799 26.30 -6.89 -24.17
C THR A 799 26.73 -5.47 -24.51
N GLU A 800 25.78 -4.55 -24.67
CA GLU A 800 26.04 -3.15 -25.07
C GLU A 800 26.68 -2.33 -23.92
N SER A 801 26.40 -2.70 -22.67
CA SER A 801 26.98 -2.09 -21.46
C SER A 801 28.36 -2.65 -21.06
N SER A 802 28.82 -3.74 -21.68
CA SER A 802 30.13 -4.32 -21.38
C SER A 802 31.27 -3.50 -22.01
N VAL A 803 32.35 -3.25 -21.25
CA VAL A 803 33.53 -2.50 -21.72
C VAL A 803 34.09 -3.18 -22.97
N SER A 804 34.15 -2.42 -24.08
CA SER A 804 34.59 -2.86 -25.40
C SER A 804 35.78 -3.84 -25.33
N GLY A 805 35.50 -5.12 -25.61
CA GLY A 805 36.50 -6.19 -25.69
C GLY A 805 36.50 -7.23 -24.57
N THR A 806 35.64 -7.14 -23.55
CA THR A 806 35.58 -8.18 -22.50
C THR A 806 34.67 -9.34 -22.92
N PRO A 807 35.17 -10.59 -23.04
CA PRO A 807 34.35 -11.73 -23.41
C PRO A 807 33.34 -12.10 -22.31
N ILE A 808 32.13 -12.48 -22.72
CA ILE A 808 31.07 -12.97 -21.83
C ILE A 808 31.33 -14.46 -21.55
N ARG A 809 31.50 -14.79 -20.28
CA ARG A 809 31.69 -16.16 -19.81
C ARG A 809 30.34 -16.82 -19.57
N LEU A 810 30.10 -17.93 -20.25
CA LEU A 810 28.96 -18.80 -20.06
C LEU A 810 29.43 -20.11 -19.46
N VAL A 811 28.74 -20.53 -18.42
CA VAL A 811 29.02 -21.79 -17.74
C VAL A 811 27.88 -22.74 -18.09
N VAL A 812 28.16 -23.79 -18.86
CA VAL A 812 27.16 -24.75 -19.36
C VAL A 812 27.41 -26.11 -18.70
N GLY A 813 26.49 -26.56 -17.83
CA GLY A 813 26.57 -27.83 -17.09
C GLY A 813 25.61 -27.87 -15.90
N GLN A 814 25.43 -29.03 -15.25
CA GLN A 814 24.65 -29.14 -14.01
C GLN A 814 25.57 -28.96 -12.78
N GLN A 815 25.25 -28.02 -11.88
CA GLN A 815 25.82 -28.02 -10.53
C GLN A 815 25.09 -29.06 -9.65
N PRO A 816 25.78 -29.77 -8.74
CA PRO A 816 27.00 -29.35 -8.04
C PRO A 816 28.33 -30.03 -8.45
N ASP A 817 28.35 -30.95 -9.42
CA ASP A 817 29.60 -31.63 -9.81
C ASP A 817 30.41 -30.84 -10.85
N ALA A 818 31.52 -30.22 -10.40
CA ALA A 818 32.40 -29.36 -11.22
C ALA A 818 33.10 -30.05 -12.42
N ARG A 819 32.83 -31.34 -12.68
CA ARG A 819 33.48 -32.13 -13.74
C ARG A 819 32.75 -32.10 -15.09
N ASP A 820 31.47 -31.71 -15.11
CA ASP A 820 30.63 -31.68 -16.32
C ASP A 820 30.25 -30.25 -16.75
N VAL A 821 31.10 -29.29 -16.37
CA VAL A 821 30.88 -27.87 -16.60
C VAL A 821 31.84 -27.36 -17.68
N VAL A 822 31.27 -26.86 -18.78
CA VAL A 822 32.01 -26.25 -19.89
C VAL A 822 31.88 -24.73 -19.80
N GLU A 823 33.01 -24.04 -19.62
CA GLU A 823 33.05 -22.57 -19.70
C GLU A 823 33.30 -22.14 -21.15
N LEU A 824 32.34 -21.43 -21.74
CA LEU A 824 32.43 -20.82 -23.07
C LEU A 824 32.67 -19.32 -22.89
N SER A 825 33.70 -18.79 -23.55
CA SER A 825 34.00 -17.37 -23.54
C SER A 825 33.64 -16.79 -24.90
N LEU A 826 32.54 -16.04 -24.99
CA LEU A 826 32.01 -15.50 -26.24
C LEU A 826 32.14 -13.97 -26.27
N GLU A 827 32.64 -13.42 -27.37
CA GLU A 827 32.55 -11.97 -27.60
C GLU A 827 31.08 -11.55 -27.81
N GLY A 828 30.74 -10.29 -27.50
CA GLY A 828 29.37 -9.77 -27.55
C GLY A 828 28.56 -10.19 -28.79
N PRO A 829 29.06 -9.99 -30.02
CA PRO A 829 28.36 -10.42 -31.24
C PRO A 829 28.14 -11.95 -31.32
N SER A 830 29.13 -12.74 -30.90
CA SER A 830 29.04 -14.21 -30.87
C SER A 830 28.08 -14.71 -29.79
N TYR A 831 27.98 -13.99 -28.66
CA TYR A 831 27.01 -14.27 -27.61
C TYR A 831 25.57 -13.97 -28.05
N ILE A 832 25.33 -12.86 -28.74
CA ILE A 832 24.03 -12.54 -29.32
C ILE A 832 23.64 -13.56 -30.39
N ALA A 833 24.55 -13.93 -31.29
CA ALA A 833 24.30 -14.96 -32.29
C ALA A 833 23.97 -16.32 -31.65
N PHE A 834 24.66 -16.68 -30.55
CA PHE A 834 24.36 -17.87 -29.76
C PHE A 834 22.96 -17.83 -29.13
N LEU A 835 22.55 -16.70 -28.55
CA LEU A 835 21.20 -16.52 -27.98
C LEU A 835 20.11 -16.59 -29.06
N GLN A 836 20.30 -15.90 -30.19
CA GLN A 836 19.37 -15.95 -31.32
C GLN A 836 19.21 -17.39 -31.85
N ALA A 837 20.33 -18.12 -32.00
CA ALA A 837 20.29 -19.52 -32.42
C ALA A 837 19.59 -20.43 -31.39
N SER A 838 19.79 -20.17 -30.09
CA SER A 838 19.20 -20.95 -29.00
C SER A 838 17.70 -20.71 -28.82
N LEU A 839 17.21 -19.52 -29.17
CA LEU A 839 15.81 -19.12 -29.05
C LEU A 839 14.97 -19.46 -30.29
N LYS A 840 15.60 -19.59 -31.46
CA LYS A 840 14.90 -19.83 -32.74
C LYS A 840 13.92 -21.00 -32.69
N GLY A 841 14.36 -22.16 -32.19
CA GLY A 841 13.50 -23.35 -32.13
C GLY A 841 12.32 -23.22 -31.16
N GLU A 842 12.48 -22.43 -30.09
CA GLU A 842 11.42 -22.19 -29.10
C GLU A 842 10.40 -21.18 -29.62
N LEU A 843 10.85 -20.15 -30.34
CA LEU A 843 9.96 -19.20 -31.02
C LEU A 843 9.14 -19.89 -32.12
N ASP A 844 9.76 -20.77 -32.91
CA ASP A 844 9.05 -21.56 -33.92
C ASP A 844 8.00 -22.48 -33.27
N CYS A 845 8.26 -22.99 -32.06
CA CYS A 845 7.31 -23.76 -31.27
C CYS A 845 6.14 -22.88 -30.78
N LEU A 846 6.43 -21.70 -30.26
CA LEU A 846 5.42 -20.76 -29.77
C LEU A 846 4.48 -20.28 -30.90
N VAL A 847 5.02 -20.00 -32.08
CA VAL A 847 4.23 -19.66 -33.28
C VAL A 847 3.25 -20.78 -33.61
N LYS A 848 3.71 -22.03 -33.66
CA LYS A 848 2.86 -23.21 -33.94
C LYS A 848 1.76 -23.39 -32.89
N LEU A 849 2.05 -23.10 -31.61
CA LEU A 849 1.04 -23.14 -30.55
C LEU A 849 -0.01 -22.04 -30.69
N GLY A 850 0.41 -20.82 -31.05
CA GLY A 850 -0.51 -19.72 -31.38
C GLY A 850 -1.40 -20.02 -32.59
N GLU A 851 -0.84 -20.61 -33.65
CA GLU A 851 -1.58 -21.08 -34.83
C GLU A 851 -2.54 -22.22 -34.48
N GLY A 852 -2.14 -23.14 -33.61
CA GLY A 852 -2.97 -24.23 -33.14
C GLY A 852 -4.16 -23.73 -32.30
N LEU A 853 -3.95 -22.74 -31.43
CA LEU A 853 -5.03 -22.06 -30.70
C LEU A 853 -6.01 -21.38 -31.66
N ALA A 854 -5.49 -20.65 -32.66
CA ALA A 854 -6.31 -19.99 -33.68
C ALA A 854 -7.13 -20.99 -34.50
N THR A 855 -6.51 -22.09 -34.92
CA THR A 855 -7.16 -23.17 -35.69
C THR A 855 -8.29 -23.80 -34.89
N ARG A 856 -8.07 -24.06 -33.60
CA ARG A 856 -9.07 -24.66 -32.73
C ARG A 856 -10.24 -23.71 -32.44
N GLN A 857 -9.95 -22.42 -32.26
CA GLN A 857 -10.97 -21.40 -32.08
C GLN A 857 -11.82 -21.19 -33.33
N ASN A 858 -11.21 -21.26 -34.53
CA ASN A 858 -11.93 -21.24 -35.80
C ASN A 858 -12.76 -22.51 -36.02
N GLN A 859 -12.27 -23.70 -35.67
CA GLN A 859 -13.06 -24.92 -35.75
C GLN A 859 -14.32 -24.84 -34.89
N LEU A 860 -14.19 -24.38 -33.63
CA LEU A 860 -15.32 -24.14 -32.73
C LEU A 860 -16.31 -23.10 -33.27
N HIS A 861 -15.83 -22.09 -34.00
CA HIS A 861 -16.70 -21.13 -34.67
C HIS A 861 -17.56 -21.75 -35.77
N THR A 862 -16.98 -22.68 -36.51
CA THR A 862 -17.56 -23.23 -37.75
C THR A 862 -18.27 -24.56 -37.57
N GLU A 863 -18.15 -25.18 -36.39
CA GLU A 863 -18.76 -26.47 -36.04
C GLU A 863 -20.29 -26.40 -36.17
N GLY A 864 -20.89 -27.32 -36.91
CA GLY A 864 -22.34 -27.36 -37.17
C GLY A 864 -22.82 -26.45 -38.31
N HIS A 865 -21.90 -25.76 -39.01
CA HIS A 865 -22.18 -24.94 -40.18
C HIS A 865 -21.48 -25.45 -41.46
N GLU A 866 -20.93 -26.66 -41.45
CA GLU A 866 -20.08 -27.22 -42.49
C GLU A 866 -20.74 -27.14 -43.88
N ASN A 867 -22.07 -27.29 -43.92
CA ASN A 867 -22.90 -27.30 -45.14
C ASN A 867 -23.75 -26.03 -45.38
N CYS A 868 -23.57 -24.94 -44.63
CA CYS A 868 -24.31 -23.68 -44.92
C CYS A 868 -23.66 -22.95 -46.12
N GLU A 869 -24.46 -22.63 -47.14
CA GLU A 869 -24.06 -21.91 -48.35
C GLU A 869 -24.41 -20.41 -48.27
N THR A 870 -23.49 -19.55 -48.73
CA THR A 870 -23.65 -18.09 -48.72
C THR A 870 -24.94 -17.66 -49.44
N GLY A 871 -25.80 -16.91 -48.75
CA GLY A 871 -27.06 -16.39 -49.30
C GLY A 871 -28.29 -17.30 -49.12
N THR A 872 -28.17 -18.44 -48.42
CA THR A 872 -29.31 -19.32 -48.08
C THR A 872 -29.61 -19.33 -46.59
N SER A 873 -30.88 -19.57 -46.22
CA SER A 873 -31.32 -19.61 -44.81
C SER A 873 -30.66 -20.79 -44.08
N CYS A 874 -29.75 -20.49 -43.14
CA CYS A 874 -29.08 -21.51 -42.33
C CYS A 874 -30.05 -21.98 -41.22
N SER A 875 -30.31 -23.29 -41.11
CA SER A 875 -31.27 -23.87 -40.16
C SER A 875 -30.75 -23.99 -38.73
N ASN A 876 -29.47 -23.67 -38.51
CA ASN A 876 -28.80 -23.74 -37.23
C ASN A 876 -28.58 -22.29 -36.74
N THR A 877 -29.59 -21.68 -36.11
CA THR A 877 -29.62 -20.22 -35.85
C THR A 877 -29.33 -19.82 -34.40
N GLU A 878 -28.78 -20.71 -33.59
CA GLU A 878 -28.53 -20.37 -32.19
C GLU A 878 -27.38 -19.35 -32.09
N SER A 879 -27.74 -18.15 -31.60
CA SER A 879 -26.86 -17.12 -31.04
C SER A 879 -25.88 -16.43 -31.99
N LEU A 880 -26.42 -15.60 -32.89
CA LEU A 880 -25.66 -14.54 -33.54
C LEU A 880 -25.76 -13.22 -32.77
N PRO A 881 -24.63 -12.56 -32.44
CA PRO A 881 -24.59 -11.24 -31.84
C PRO A 881 -24.69 -10.16 -32.94
N THR A 882 -25.75 -10.22 -33.75
CA THR A 882 -26.02 -9.23 -34.79
C THR A 882 -27.49 -8.81 -34.77
N THR A 883 -27.78 -7.57 -35.14
CA THR A 883 -29.17 -7.07 -35.28
C THR A 883 -29.87 -7.58 -36.55
N LYS A 884 -29.18 -8.35 -37.41
CA LYS A 884 -29.71 -8.91 -38.65
C LYS A 884 -30.33 -10.28 -38.40
N HIS A 885 -31.38 -10.62 -39.16
CA HIS A 885 -32.12 -11.86 -38.97
C HIS A 885 -31.22 -13.08 -39.34
N PRO A 886 -31.25 -14.20 -38.60
CA PRO A 886 -30.37 -15.37 -38.85
C PRO A 886 -30.50 -16.02 -40.25
N THR A 887 -31.51 -15.61 -41.02
CA THR A 887 -31.72 -16.05 -42.41
C THR A 887 -31.00 -15.18 -43.44
N GLU A 888 -30.38 -14.07 -43.03
CA GLU A 888 -29.76 -13.06 -43.91
C GLU A 888 -28.23 -13.06 -43.88
N VAL A 889 -27.60 -13.74 -42.92
CA VAL A 889 -26.14 -13.76 -42.72
C VAL A 889 -25.69 -15.15 -42.27
N CYS A 890 -24.70 -15.72 -42.94
CA CYS A 890 -24.07 -16.97 -42.53
C CYS A 890 -23.17 -16.72 -41.31
N PRO A 891 -23.26 -17.52 -40.22
CA PRO A 891 -22.36 -17.37 -39.07
C PRO A 891 -20.88 -17.45 -39.40
N LYS A 892 -20.48 -18.17 -40.47
CA LYS A 892 -19.10 -18.22 -40.97
C LYS A 892 -18.57 -16.88 -41.49
N GLU A 893 -19.45 -15.95 -41.84
CA GLU A 893 -19.10 -14.64 -42.41
C GLU A 893 -19.10 -13.52 -41.36
N VAL A 894 -19.31 -13.87 -40.08
CA VAL A 894 -19.33 -12.93 -38.97
C VAL A 894 -17.93 -12.82 -38.36
N ASP A 895 -17.42 -11.59 -38.29
CA ASP A 895 -16.19 -11.32 -37.57
C ASP A 895 -16.42 -11.47 -36.05
N MET A 896 -16.05 -12.63 -35.52
CA MET A 896 -16.21 -12.96 -34.11
C MET A 896 -15.30 -12.15 -33.19
N THR A 897 -14.27 -11.46 -33.68
CA THR A 897 -13.43 -10.59 -32.84
C THR A 897 -14.21 -9.38 -32.33
N THR A 898 -15.19 -8.90 -33.10
CA THR A 898 -16.08 -7.79 -32.71
C THR A 898 -17.04 -8.18 -31.59
N ALA A 899 -17.44 -9.46 -31.57
CA ALA A 899 -18.49 -9.93 -30.68
C ALA A 899 -18.00 -10.75 -29.48
N CYS A 900 -16.85 -11.42 -29.57
CA CYS A 900 -16.41 -12.39 -28.57
C CYS A 900 -14.96 -12.14 -28.13
N ALA A 901 -14.79 -11.97 -26.82
CA ALA A 901 -13.49 -11.66 -26.21
C ALA A 901 -12.42 -12.74 -26.43
N CYS A 902 -12.82 -14.01 -26.53
CA CYS A 902 -11.93 -15.14 -26.80
C CYS A 902 -11.24 -15.09 -28.17
N PHE A 903 -11.89 -14.55 -29.21
CA PHE A 903 -11.27 -14.38 -30.53
C PHE A 903 -10.28 -13.22 -30.51
N ARG A 904 -10.54 -12.17 -29.71
CA ARG A 904 -9.55 -11.10 -29.46
C ARG A 904 -8.31 -11.61 -28.74
N THR A 905 -8.43 -12.61 -27.87
CA THR A 905 -7.28 -13.25 -27.22
C THR A 905 -6.34 -13.93 -28.23
N VAL A 906 -6.86 -14.50 -29.31
CA VAL A 906 -6.03 -15.08 -30.39
C VAL A 906 -5.18 -14.01 -31.08
N ASP A 907 -5.75 -12.83 -31.33
CA ASP A 907 -5.03 -11.72 -31.93
C ASP A 907 -3.99 -11.13 -30.97
N GLN A 908 -4.30 -11.06 -29.68
CA GLN A 908 -3.34 -10.66 -28.64
C GLN A 908 -2.13 -11.61 -28.57
N VAL A 909 -2.37 -12.92 -28.61
CA VAL A 909 -1.30 -13.93 -28.66
C VAL A 909 -0.44 -13.73 -29.90
N LYS A 910 -1.04 -13.55 -31.08
CA LYS A 910 -0.28 -13.30 -32.32
C LYS A 910 0.55 -12.01 -32.23
N ALA A 911 0.01 -10.95 -31.66
CA ALA A 911 0.72 -9.68 -31.48
C ALA A 911 1.92 -9.83 -30.54
N ALA A 912 1.76 -10.53 -29.41
CA ALA A 912 2.84 -10.79 -28.47
C ALA A 912 3.96 -11.64 -29.10
N ILE A 913 3.60 -12.68 -29.88
CA ILE A 913 4.58 -13.52 -30.61
C ILE A 913 5.32 -12.70 -31.66
N ALA A 914 4.60 -11.88 -32.44
CA ALA A 914 5.20 -11.03 -33.47
C ALA A 914 6.16 -9.99 -32.87
N GLU A 915 5.83 -9.43 -31.72
CA GLU A 915 6.68 -8.48 -31.01
C GLU A 915 7.95 -9.16 -30.47
N ALA A 916 7.83 -10.36 -29.90
CA ALA A 916 8.99 -11.15 -29.47
C ALA A 916 9.92 -11.48 -30.66
N GLN A 917 9.35 -11.87 -31.80
CA GLN A 917 10.12 -12.09 -33.04
C GLN A 917 10.81 -10.82 -33.52
N ARG A 918 10.13 -9.67 -33.45
CA ARG A 918 10.70 -8.37 -33.84
C ARG A 918 11.87 -7.97 -32.93
N ILE A 919 11.72 -8.14 -31.62
CA ILE A 919 12.76 -7.83 -30.62
C ILE A 919 13.99 -8.72 -30.82
N ILE A 920 13.80 -10.01 -31.12
CA ILE A 920 14.89 -10.96 -31.31
C ILE A 920 15.61 -10.77 -32.66
N ALA A 921 14.87 -10.33 -33.69
CA ALA A 921 15.43 -10.05 -35.02
C ALA A 921 16.16 -8.70 -35.10
N ALA A 922 15.76 -7.70 -34.31
CA ALA A 922 16.36 -6.37 -34.22
C ALA A 922 17.61 -6.34 -33.33
#